data_AF-A0A3D5WIG6-F1
#
_entry.id   AF-A0A3D5WIG6-F1
#
_cell.length_a   1.000
_cell.length_b   1.000
_cell.length_c   1.000
_cell.angle_alpha   90.00
_cell.angle_beta   90.00
_cell.angle_gamma   90.00
#
_symmetry.space_group_name_H-M   'P 1'
#
loop_
_entity.id
_entity.type
_entity.pdbx_description
1 polymer ?
#
loop_
_entity_poly.entity_id
_entity_poly.type
_entity_poly.pdbx_seq_one_letter_code
_entity_poly.pdbx_strand_id
1 'polypeptide(L)'
;MKKRVMRSVCAFTLLFALLMTSNGVSNVASAAAKKKAKAPKLSVKTVKLTAGKKKTVKLKNKPKKATVKWSSKNKKIATVSKKGKITAKKAGKTKVICKVTYKKGKKKVTKKLSVTVKVTAKKKTTKKPTVTVTAKPTATPYNKEADMKKSNVTTEHKSKNGIDSTDNGLMRKNISNLDLMKLMGYGWNLGNQMEQSNFSGKMTTIEQCETSAGNPEATQKTFDGLKSYGVNTVRIPVAWSNFMSQDGKYTINKELFDRVETIVNYALNDEMYVIINIHWDGGWWGMFGAEEYDAKETPIRDEAWKKYISIWTQISERFKEYSDHLIFEGANEEISGRLNDNYKDPNTAQQNQTGKLGKKDPETEKIDATEIYEMANAINQKFVDIVRASGGNNAYRHLLIPGTGNESCVIEGNESETYVQNGTIDDRWKLPNDPAEKATGVKKMSVSVHYYDPVDYGLSATSTASYGYRDKWGVDYTDANGKTYKGQDDYDFMDNMLGKLKKFTDQGYGIILGECGVVKGYKDNIPDFMTYLFTQSKKLGMTPVWWDEGHYYNRGDGYFAYDDVGQVYAKLTGSKPNIPANAELVYTGIKTVPAEKNENPKVVATWNGEFLRHTNGDTAEILKKERPDSFDANNNGIGVTKSLIDGSGNVTDGDVAKSNYDKIFGKWWEKTEFWTPDTHYGWTNSTTGVNGEAPDNLIAEIDREYWNVHLNYDWSKLEKPCIRVTAADDPISQSLDLQIGYLSSWTEDDLNEEVQGKLKLEEYIEKQTSKDPNFTMTEQEKQDMIAKEGAKQVKKNKKKGAVVGKTTGEIRFDVDYDQGVGLFWKGKSITIDKSKLTGGYPWLWVTTNTYTGASIVKIEICDAAYNADGTKFVESDNQ
;
A
#
# COMPACT_ATOMS: atom_id res chain seq x y z
N MET A 1 -58.19 26.97 -12.77
CA MET A 1 -58.97 26.60 -13.97
C MET A 1 -58.73 25.11 -14.26
N LYS A 2 -59.84 24.40 -14.48
CA LYS A 2 -60.07 22.99 -14.90
C LYS A 2 -58.94 21.97 -14.58
N LYS A 3 -58.98 21.34 -13.39
CA LYS A 3 -59.79 20.15 -12.99
C LYS A 3 -59.19 18.83 -13.53
N ARG A 4 -59.04 17.74 -12.78
CA ARG A 4 -59.07 17.38 -11.34
C ARG A 4 -59.06 15.83 -11.34
N VAL A 5 -58.27 15.19 -10.45
CA VAL A 5 -58.69 14.10 -9.53
C VAL A 5 -59.04 12.74 -10.18
N MET A 6 -58.48 11.58 -9.80
CA MET A 6 -58.55 11.00 -8.45
C MET A 6 -57.48 9.91 -8.22
N ARG A 7 -56.82 9.96 -7.06
CA ARG A 7 -56.19 8.81 -6.37
C ARG A 7 -57.23 8.17 -5.45
N SER A 8 -57.21 6.83 -5.32
CA SER A 8 -57.61 5.99 -4.17
C SER A 8 -57.92 4.56 -4.68
N VAL A 9 -57.55 3.41 -4.11
CA VAL A 9 -56.80 2.99 -2.92
C VAL A 9 -56.36 1.54 -3.19
N CYS A 10 -55.22 1.19 -2.57
CA CYS A 10 -54.56 -0.08 -2.28
C CYS A 10 -55.20 -1.47 -2.55
N ALA A 11 -54.25 -2.39 -2.82
CA ALA A 11 -54.09 -3.75 -2.26
C ALA A 11 -54.46 -4.97 -3.12
N PHE A 12 -53.39 -5.63 -3.59
CA PHE A 12 -53.14 -7.08 -3.54
C PHE A 12 -54.26 -8.05 -3.94
N THR A 13 -54.13 -8.73 -5.07
CA THR A 13 -53.64 -10.14 -5.13
C THR A 13 -53.91 -10.81 -6.50
N LEU A 14 -52.88 -11.54 -6.95
CA LEU A 14 -52.89 -12.81 -7.68
C LEU A 14 -53.68 -13.01 -9.01
N LEU A 15 -52.87 -13.38 -10.02
CA LEU A 15 -53.04 -14.48 -10.98
C LEU A 15 -54.18 -14.43 -12.04
N PHE A 16 -53.73 -14.81 -13.25
CA PHE A 16 -54.45 -15.56 -14.29
C PHE A 16 -55.34 -14.82 -15.31
N ALA A 17 -55.14 -15.28 -16.56
CA ALA A 17 -56.05 -15.30 -17.70
C ALA A 17 -56.28 -13.99 -18.48
N LEU A 18 -55.78 -13.98 -19.72
CA LEU A 18 -56.61 -13.65 -20.88
C LEU A 18 -55.96 -14.23 -22.15
N LEU A 19 -56.72 -15.08 -22.86
CA LEU A 19 -57.02 -14.93 -24.29
C LEU A 19 -57.87 -16.12 -24.76
N MET A 20 -59.18 -15.88 -24.74
CA MET A 20 -60.30 -16.46 -25.47
C MET A 20 -61.10 -15.19 -25.84
N THR A 21 -61.59 -14.88 -27.04
CA THR A 21 -62.15 -15.64 -28.16
C THR A 21 -62.19 -14.71 -29.38
N SER A 22 -61.96 -15.21 -30.59
CA SER A 22 -62.35 -14.54 -31.85
C SER A 22 -63.28 -15.45 -32.65
N ASN A 23 -64.53 -15.03 -32.87
CA ASN A 23 -65.39 -15.51 -33.96
C ASN A 23 -64.78 -14.99 -35.29
N GLY A 24 -64.58 -15.78 -36.35
CA GLY A 24 -65.59 -16.42 -37.21
C GLY A 24 -65.99 -15.43 -38.32
N VAL A 25 -66.18 -15.72 -39.62
CA VAL A 25 -66.14 -16.91 -40.50
C VAL A 25 -66.13 -16.34 -41.93
N SER A 26 -65.40 -16.95 -42.87
CA SER A 26 -65.82 -17.02 -44.29
C SER A 26 -65.11 -18.15 -45.06
N ASN A 27 -65.74 -19.32 -44.98
CA ASN A 27 -66.08 -20.30 -46.03
C ASN A 27 -65.11 -20.69 -47.19
N VAL A 28 -64.80 -22.01 -47.19
CA VAL A 28 -64.64 -23.03 -48.28
C VAL A 28 -63.71 -22.74 -49.47
N ALA A 29 -62.82 -23.64 -49.94
CA ALA A 29 -62.90 -25.09 -50.01
C ALA A 29 -61.53 -25.81 -50.03
N SER A 30 -61.49 -26.97 -49.36
CA SER A 30 -60.86 -28.24 -49.79
C SER A 30 -59.50 -28.23 -50.52
N ALA A 31 -58.42 -28.38 -49.74
CA ALA A 31 -57.29 -29.26 -50.10
C ALA A 31 -56.56 -29.73 -48.83
N ALA A 32 -56.97 -30.86 -48.26
CA ALA A 32 -56.27 -31.47 -47.12
C ALA A 32 -54.94 -32.10 -47.58
N ALA A 33 -53.87 -31.30 -47.64
CA ALA A 33 -52.51 -31.82 -47.75
C ALA A 33 -52.18 -32.65 -46.48
N LYS A 34 -52.15 -33.98 -46.62
CA LYS A 34 -51.72 -34.90 -45.55
C LYS A 34 -50.33 -34.51 -45.04
N LYS A 35 -50.26 -33.84 -43.89
CA LYS A 35 -49.00 -33.53 -43.16
C LYS A 35 -48.17 -34.82 -43.02
N LYS A 36 -47.02 -34.86 -43.70
CA LYS A 36 -46.07 -36.00 -43.67
C LYS A 36 -45.63 -36.22 -42.22
N ALA A 37 -45.85 -37.43 -41.68
CA ALA A 37 -45.54 -37.75 -40.30
C ALA A 37 -44.03 -37.53 -39.99
N LYS A 38 -43.73 -36.64 -39.04
CA LYS A 38 -42.35 -36.33 -38.62
C LYS A 38 -41.67 -37.57 -38.04
N ALA A 39 -40.40 -37.80 -38.37
CA ALA A 39 -39.66 -38.98 -37.92
C ALA A 39 -39.47 -38.99 -36.38
N PRO A 40 -39.44 -40.17 -35.74
CA PRO A 40 -39.21 -40.29 -34.30
C PRO A 40 -37.82 -39.78 -33.92
N LYS A 41 -37.75 -38.99 -32.83
CA LYS A 41 -36.53 -38.41 -32.26
C LYS A 41 -36.54 -38.36 -30.73
N LEU A 42 -35.38 -38.36 -30.08
CA LEU A 42 -35.27 -38.22 -28.62
C LEU A 42 -35.30 -36.75 -28.20
N SER A 43 -35.72 -36.48 -26.96
CA SER A 43 -35.79 -35.12 -26.41
C SER A 43 -34.42 -34.47 -26.22
N VAL A 44 -33.35 -35.26 -26.06
CA VAL A 44 -31.96 -34.82 -25.89
C VAL A 44 -31.00 -35.84 -26.51
N LYS A 45 -29.80 -35.40 -26.91
CA LYS A 45 -28.72 -36.27 -27.42
C LYS A 45 -27.74 -36.72 -26.33
N THR A 46 -27.62 -35.96 -25.25
CA THR A 46 -26.71 -36.23 -24.12
C THR A 46 -27.41 -35.96 -22.78
N VAL A 47 -27.09 -36.76 -21.75
CA VAL A 47 -27.54 -36.62 -20.36
C VAL A 47 -26.31 -36.72 -19.44
N LYS A 48 -26.07 -35.69 -18.63
CA LYS A 48 -25.04 -35.69 -17.57
C LYS A 48 -25.73 -35.92 -16.21
N LEU A 49 -25.25 -36.88 -15.41
CA LEU A 49 -25.84 -37.22 -14.10
C LEU A 49 -24.77 -37.64 -13.09
N THR A 50 -24.95 -37.35 -11.81
CA THR A 50 -24.20 -37.99 -10.72
C THR A 50 -24.76 -39.38 -10.42
N ALA A 51 -23.91 -40.36 -10.07
CA ALA A 51 -24.34 -41.72 -9.69
C ALA A 51 -25.45 -41.68 -8.60
N GLY A 52 -26.56 -42.38 -8.86
CA GLY A 52 -27.78 -42.38 -8.03
C GLY A 52 -28.91 -41.47 -8.53
N LYS A 53 -28.61 -40.42 -9.33
CA LYS A 53 -29.64 -39.53 -9.89
C LYS A 53 -30.34 -40.15 -11.11
N LYS A 54 -31.54 -39.64 -11.43
CA LYS A 54 -32.42 -40.17 -12.49
C LYS A 54 -32.91 -39.04 -13.41
N LYS A 55 -33.01 -39.29 -14.72
CA LYS A 55 -33.61 -38.36 -15.70
C LYS A 55 -34.42 -39.11 -16.75
N THR A 56 -35.59 -38.60 -17.11
CA THR A 56 -36.43 -39.21 -18.15
C THR A 56 -36.16 -38.57 -19.51
N VAL A 57 -35.82 -39.39 -20.50
CA VAL A 57 -35.68 -38.98 -21.90
C VAL A 57 -36.97 -39.35 -22.64
N LYS A 58 -37.64 -38.36 -23.24
CA LYS A 58 -38.92 -38.54 -23.95
C LYS A 58 -38.68 -38.87 -25.42
N LEU A 59 -39.44 -39.82 -25.97
CA LEU A 59 -39.53 -40.07 -27.41
C LEU A 59 -40.55 -39.10 -28.02
N LYS A 60 -40.10 -38.17 -28.85
CA LYS A 60 -40.96 -37.24 -29.61
C LYS A 60 -41.32 -37.87 -30.95
N ASN A 61 -42.50 -37.51 -31.48
CA ASN A 61 -43.03 -37.99 -32.77
C ASN A 61 -43.15 -39.53 -32.85
N LYS A 62 -43.67 -40.19 -31.80
CA LYS A 62 -43.89 -41.64 -31.80
C LYS A 62 -44.96 -42.01 -32.85
N PRO A 63 -44.67 -42.86 -33.84
CA PRO A 63 -45.68 -43.28 -34.82
C PRO A 63 -46.85 -44.05 -34.17
N LYS A 64 -48.06 -43.92 -34.72
CA LYS A 64 -49.26 -44.67 -34.25
C LYS A 64 -48.97 -46.18 -34.30
N LYS A 65 -49.38 -46.91 -33.25
CA LYS A 65 -49.14 -48.36 -33.06
C LYS A 65 -47.65 -48.78 -33.03
N ALA A 66 -46.70 -47.86 -32.80
CA ALA A 66 -45.29 -48.21 -32.68
C ALA A 66 -44.93 -48.91 -31.35
N THR A 67 -44.17 -50.00 -31.45
CA THR A 67 -43.55 -50.68 -30.30
C THR A 67 -42.22 -50.00 -29.95
N VAL A 68 -42.03 -49.66 -28.67
CA VAL A 68 -40.82 -48.97 -28.19
C VAL A 68 -40.11 -49.83 -27.15
N LYS A 69 -38.84 -50.14 -27.38
CA LYS A 69 -37.97 -50.85 -26.43
C LYS A 69 -36.76 -50.00 -26.07
N TRP A 70 -36.53 -49.82 -24.78
CA TRP A 70 -35.37 -49.13 -24.23
C TRP A 70 -34.34 -50.13 -23.71
N SER A 71 -33.06 -49.85 -23.94
CA SER A 71 -31.94 -50.65 -23.45
C SER A 71 -30.73 -49.77 -23.17
N SER A 72 -29.86 -50.19 -22.26
CA SER A 72 -28.57 -49.54 -22.01
C SER A 72 -27.45 -50.45 -22.48
N LYS A 73 -26.46 -49.90 -23.19
CA LYS A 73 -25.27 -50.66 -23.63
C LYS A 73 -24.43 -51.14 -22.44
N ASN A 74 -24.39 -50.35 -21.36
CA ASN A 74 -23.69 -50.74 -20.13
C ASN A 74 -24.58 -50.42 -18.92
N LYS A 75 -25.28 -51.44 -18.42
CA LYS A 75 -26.18 -51.36 -17.28
C LYS A 75 -25.46 -51.07 -15.96
N LYS A 76 -24.14 -51.34 -15.87
CA LYS A 76 -23.31 -51.02 -14.69
C LYS A 76 -23.09 -49.49 -14.57
N ILE A 77 -23.06 -48.77 -15.70
CA ILE A 77 -22.91 -47.30 -15.73
C ILE A 77 -24.28 -46.62 -15.60
N ALA A 78 -25.29 -47.03 -16.38
CA ALA A 78 -26.66 -46.51 -16.26
C ALA A 78 -27.71 -47.53 -16.71
N THR A 79 -28.86 -47.58 -16.04
CA THR A 79 -30.02 -48.38 -16.46
C THR A 79 -31.13 -47.49 -17.02
N VAL A 80 -32.06 -48.06 -17.77
CA VAL A 80 -33.21 -47.32 -18.35
C VAL A 80 -34.50 -48.11 -18.16
N SER A 81 -35.58 -47.44 -17.75
CA SER A 81 -36.90 -48.07 -17.62
C SER A 81 -37.63 -48.19 -18.96
N LYS A 82 -38.74 -48.96 -19.00
CA LYS A 82 -39.63 -49.07 -20.17
C LYS A 82 -40.17 -47.70 -20.64
N LYS A 83 -40.22 -46.69 -19.76
CA LYS A 83 -40.69 -45.31 -20.05
C LYS A 83 -39.55 -44.33 -20.39
N GLY A 84 -38.31 -44.78 -20.55
CA GLY A 84 -37.15 -43.93 -20.85
C GLY A 84 -36.55 -43.19 -19.64
N LYS A 85 -36.85 -43.62 -18.41
CA LYS A 85 -36.24 -43.08 -17.18
C LYS A 85 -34.86 -43.69 -16.99
N ILE A 86 -33.81 -42.91 -17.24
CA ILE A 86 -32.41 -43.28 -17.06
C ILE A 86 -32.05 -43.12 -15.59
N THR A 87 -31.40 -44.13 -15.00
CA THR A 87 -30.86 -44.12 -13.64
C THR A 87 -29.35 -44.29 -13.72
N ALA A 88 -28.60 -43.31 -13.22
CA ALA A 88 -27.14 -43.37 -13.16
C ALA A 88 -26.70 -44.33 -12.03
N LYS A 89 -25.76 -45.23 -12.32
CA LYS A 89 -25.33 -46.30 -11.42
C LYS A 89 -23.87 -46.15 -10.99
N LYS A 90 -22.94 -46.04 -11.94
CA LYS A 90 -21.50 -45.91 -11.68
C LYS A 90 -20.89 -44.87 -12.61
N ALA A 91 -19.83 -44.21 -12.16
CA ALA A 91 -19.07 -43.28 -12.97
C ALA A 91 -18.63 -43.92 -14.30
N GLY A 92 -18.66 -43.13 -15.37
CA GLY A 92 -18.31 -43.57 -16.73
C GLY A 92 -19.29 -43.08 -17.79
N LYS A 93 -19.08 -43.50 -19.03
CA LYS A 93 -19.86 -43.08 -20.19
C LYS A 93 -20.55 -44.30 -20.83
N THR A 94 -21.85 -44.21 -21.12
CA THR A 94 -22.60 -45.28 -21.81
C THR A 94 -23.63 -44.71 -22.78
N LYS A 95 -24.16 -45.53 -23.69
CA LYS A 95 -25.27 -45.16 -24.59
C LYS A 95 -26.54 -45.91 -24.19
N VAL A 96 -27.64 -45.17 -24.06
CA VAL A 96 -28.99 -45.72 -23.92
C VAL A 96 -29.67 -45.69 -25.30
N ILE A 97 -30.19 -46.84 -25.73
CA ILE A 97 -30.79 -47.07 -27.04
C ILE A 97 -32.31 -47.19 -26.91
N CYS A 98 -33.03 -46.39 -27.68
CA CYS A 98 -34.47 -46.49 -27.91
C CYS A 98 -34.72 -47.09 -29.30
N LYS A 99 -35.24 -48.32 -29.34
CA LYS A 99 -35.64 -49.02 -30.56
C LYS A 99 -37.12 -48.81 -30.80
N VAL A 100 -37.48 -48.14 -31.88
CA VAL A 100 -38.87 -47.83 -32.27
C VAL A 100 -39.21 -48.65 -33.51
N THR A 101 -40.20 -49.52 -33.41
CA THR A 101 -40.65 -50.41 -34.51
C THR A 101 -42.08 -50.06 -34.89
N TYR A 102 -42.34 -49.80 -36.17
CA TYR A 102 -43.67 -49.42 -36.67
C TYR A 102 -43.87 -49.85 -38.13
N LYS A 103 -45.12 -49.99 -38.56
CA LYS A 103 -45.44 -50.25 -39.98
C LYS A 103 -45.48 -48.93 -40.75
N LYS A 104 -44.80 -48.86 -41.89
CA LYS A 104 -44.89 -47.78 -42.87
C LYS A 104 -45.39 -48.41 -44.17
N GLY A 105 -46.71 -48.35 -44.38
CA GLY A 105 -47.39 -49.19 -45.38
C GLY A 105 -47.35 -50.67 -44.97
N LYS A 106 -47.14 -51.58 -45.93
CA LYS A 106 -46.97 -53.03 -45.67
C LYS A 106 -45.61 -53.40 -45.05
N LYS A 107 -44.62 -52.48 -45.06
CA LYS A 107 -43.25 -52.74 -44.58
C LYS A 107 -43.07 -52.41 -43.09
N LYS A 108 -42.39 -53.29 -42.36
CA LYS A 108 -42.00 -53.10 -40.95
C LYS A 108 -40.69 -52.31 -40.87
N VAL A 109 -40.72 -51.14 -40.25
CA VAL A 109 -39.55 -50.25 -40.08
C VAL A 109 -39.09 -50.26 -38.63
N THR A 110 -37.78 -50.40 -38.41
CA THR A 110 -37.17 -50.34 -37.07
C THR A 110 -36.10 -49.25 -37.04
N LYS A 111 -36.27 -48.23 -36.18
CA LYS A 111 -35.29 -47.15 -35.98
C LYS A 111 -34.64 -47.28 -34.60
N LYS A 112 -33.30 -47.21 -34.55
CA LYS A 112 -32.53 -47.14 -33.30
C LYS A 112 -32.10 -45.69 -33.08
N LEU A 113 -32.48 -45.12 -31.94
CA LEU A 113 -32.06 -43.79 -31.49
C LEU A 113 -31.20 -43.97 -30.24
N SER A 114 -30.14 -43.17 -30.08
CA SER A 114 -29.26 -43.25 -28.92
C SER A 114 -29.12 -41.91 -28.20
N VAL A 115 -29.03 -41.96 -26.88
CA VAL A 115 -28.63 -40.84 -26.02
C VAL A 115 -27.35 -41.24 -25.26
N THR A 116 -26.36 -40.35 -25.25
CA THR A 116 -25.12 -40.54 -24.50
C THR A 116 -25.35 -40.15 -23.04
N VAL A 117 -25.02 -41.04 -22.11
CA VAL A 117 -25.11 -40.78 -20.67
C VAL A 117 -23.70 -40.69 -20.12
N LYS A 118 -23.34 -39.52 -19.57
CA LYS A 118 -22.09 -39.30 -18.83
C LYS A 118 -22.43 -39.31 -17.33
N VAL A 119 -21.87 -40.26 -16.59
CA VAL A 119 -22.09 -40.39 -15.15
C VAL A 119 -20.83 -39.98 -14.40
N THR A 120 -20.95 -39.03 -13.48
CA THR A 120 -19.88 -38.69 -12.53
C THR A 120 -20.04 -39.50 -11.25
N ALA A 121 -18.92 -39.79 -10.57
CA ALA A 121 -18.95 -40.51 -9.30
C ALA A 121 -19.75 -39.70 -8.26
N LYS A 122 -20.54 -40.39 -7.43
CA LYS A 122 -21.07 -39.78 -6.21
C LYS A 122 -19.86 -39.56 -5.29
N LYS A 123 -19.61 -38.33 -4.81
CA LYS A 123 -18.61 -38.07 -3.76
C LYS A 123 -18.81 -39.15 -2.68
N LYS A 124 -17.75 -39.90 -2.35
CA LYS A 124 -17.77 -40.79 -1.19
C LYS A 124 -17.96 -39.89 0.02
N THR A 125 -19.17 -39.88 0.59
CA THR A 125 -19.32 -39.56 2.01
C THR A 125 -18.58 -40.65 2.75
N THR A 126 -17.38 -40.36 3.23
CA THR A 126 -16.78 -41.09 4.34
C THR A 126 -17.85 -41.18 5.42
N LYS A 127 -18.13 -42.40 5.90
CA LYS A 127 -18.94 -42.55 7.10
C LYS A 127 -18.23 -41.72 8.17
N LYS A 128 -18.96 -40.76 8.73
CA LYS A 128 -18.62 -40.08 9.98
C LYS A 128 -18.10 -41.15 10.95
N PRO A 129 -16.99 -40.94 11.67
CA PRO A 129 -16.64 -41.80 12.78
C PRO A 129 -17.89 -41.91 13.66
N THR A 130 -18.31 -43.13 13.97
CA THR A 130 -19.23 -43.32 15.09
C THR A 130 -18.44 -42.94 16.32
N VAL A 131 -18.48 -41.65 16.65
CA VAL A 131 -18.19 -41.15 17.99
C VAL A 131 -19.22 -41.86 18.85
N THR A 132 -18.76 -42.84 19.63
CA THR A 132 -19.42 -43.20 20.88
C THR A 132 -19.85 -41.88 21.49
N VAL A 133 -21.15 -41.69 21.74
CA VAL A 133 -21.63 -40.51 22.47
C VAL A 133 -21.13 -40.67 23.90
N THR A 134 -19.85 -40.37 24.11
CA THR A 134 -19.40 -39.69 25.30
C THR A 134 -20.27 -38.44 25.36
N ALA A 135 -20.89 -38.21 26.51
CA ALA A 135 -21.76 -37.06 26.75
C ALA A 135 -21.22 -35.81 26.04
N LYS A 136 -22.13 -35.04 25.42
CA LYS A 136 -21.88 -33.65 24.99
C LYS A 136 -20.86 -33.06 25.97
N PRO A 137 -19.62 -32.73 25.56
CA PRO A 137 -18.79 -31.89 26.39
C PRO A 137 -19.68 -30.68 26.62
N THR A 138 -20.11 -30.48 27.86
CA THR A 138 -20.80 -29.27 28.25
C THR A 138 -19.91 -28.17 27.71
N ALA A 139 -20.35 -27.49 26.64
CA ALA A 139 -19.59 -26.39 26.11
C ALA A 139 -19.41 -25.49 27.31
N THR A 140 -18.17 -25.30 27.75
CA THR A 140 -17.88 -24.34 28.80
C THR A 140 -18.63 -23.07 28.41
N PRO A 141 -19.53 -22.55 29.26
CA PRO A 141 -20.29 -21.36 28.93
C PRO A 141 -19.31 -20.31 28.41
N TYR A 142 -19.66 -19.60 27.33
CA TYR A 142 -18.85 -18.50 26.83
C TYR A 142 -18.61 -17.53 27.99
N ASN A 143 -17.42 -17.58 28.55
CA ASN A 143 -17.00 -16.64 29.57
C ASN A 143 -16.24 -15.55 28.80
N LYS A 144 -16.99 -14.52 28.43
CA LYS A 144 -16.47 -13.37 27.69
C LYS A 144 -15.23 -12.80 28.36
N GLU A 145 -15.24 -12.61 29.67
CA GLU A 145 -14.10 -12.04 30.39
C GLU A 145 -12.86 -12.93 30.33
N ALA A 146 -13.03 -14.25 30.45
CA ALA A 146 -11.93 -15.19 30.37
C ALA A 146 -11.39 -15.33 28.94
N ASP A 147 -12.26 -15.46 27.93
CA ASP A 147 -11.86 -15.63 26.52
C ASP A 147 -11.15 -14.39 25.96
N MET A 148 -11.53 -13.18 26.43
CA MET A 148 -10.87 -11.93 26.08
C MET A 148 -9.45 -11.79 26.62
N LYS A 149 -9.06 -12.59 27.63
CA LYS A 149 -7.72 -12.53 28.27
C LYS A 149 -6.78 -13.66 27.88
N LYS A 150 -7.23 -14.60 27.04
CA LYS A 150 -6.40 -15.74 26.64
C LYS A 150 -5.34 -15.31 25.63
N SER A 151 -4.12 -15.72 25.89
CA SER A 151 -2.97 -15.53 25.01
C SER A 151 -2.92 -16.57 23.90
N ASN A 152 -2.37 -16.19 22.74
CA ASN A 152 -1.96 -17.14 21.70
C ASN A 152 -0.53 -17.66 21.91
N VAL A 153 0.22 -17.16 22.89
CA VAL A 153 1.63 -17.52 23.08
C VAL A 153 1.79 -18.72 24.02
N THR A 154 2.80 -19.55 23.76
CA THR A 154 3.32 -20.64 24.61
C THR A 154 4.85 -20.68 24.50
N THR A 155 5.51 -21.68 25.08
CA THR A 155 6.95 -21.92 24.86
C THR A 155 7.26 -22.09 23.38
N GLU A 156 8.42 -21.60 22.95
CA GLU A 156 8.93 -21.73 21.58
C GLU A 156 8.91 -23.20 21.11
N HIS A 157 8.47 -23.41 19.88
CA HIS A 157 8.40 -24.70 19.22
C HIS A 157 8.47 -24.54 17.70
N LYS A 158 8.62 -25.64 16.98
CA LYS A 158 8.50 -25.67 15.52
C LYS A 158 7.06 -25.91 15.11
N SER A 159 6.55 -25.11 14.17
CA SER A 159 5.30 -25.39 13.48
C SER A 159 5.35 -26.74 12.76
N LYS A 160 4.21 -27.25 12.28
CA LYS A 160 4.17 -28.46 11.45
C LYS A 160 5.08 -28.41 10.22
N ASN A 161 5.46 -27.22 9.77
CA ASN A 161 6.33 -27.01 8.61
C ASN A 161 7.80 -26.75 8.97
N GLY A 162 8.16 -26.78 10.26
CA GLY A 162 9.54 -26.60 10.73
C GLY A 162 9.96 -25.14 10.96
N ILE A 163 9.02 -24.20 11.04
CA ILE A 163 9.27 -22.77 11.26
C ILE A 163 9.11 -22.45 12.76
N ASP A 164 9.98 -21.61 13.32
CA ASP A 164 9.89 -21.20 14.73
C ASP A 164 8.61 -20.44 15.01
N SER A 165 7.96 -20.75 16.13
CA SER A 165 6.69 -20.18 16.55
C SER A 165 6.52 -20.28 18.05
N THR A 166 5.82 -19.32 18.63
CA THR A 166 5.24 -19.43 19.97
C THR A 166 3.72 -19.56 19.94
N ASP A 167 3.08 -19.59 18.75
CA ASP A 167 1.63 -19.71 18.63
C ASP A 167 1.11 -21.06 19.15
N ASN A 168 0.20 -21.03 20.11
CA ASN A 168 -0.32 -22.21 20.80
C ASN A 168 -1.52 -22.86 20.08
N GLY A 169 -1.91 -22.36 18.91
CA GLY A 169 -3.04 -22.88 18.14
C GLY A 169 -4.41 -22.66 18.79
N LEU A 170 -4.54 -21.77 19.78
CA LEU A 170 -5.81 -21.54 20.48
C LEU A 170 -6.85 -20.88 19.56
N MET A 171 -7.95 -21.58 19.32
CA MET A 171 -9.09 -21.05 18.57
C MET A 171 -10.27 -20.77 19.51
N ARG A 172 -10.52 -19.50 19.87
CA ARG A 172 -11.65 -19.10 20.73
C ARG A 172 -12.95 -19.13 19.92
N LYS A 173 -13.57 -20.31 19.86
CA LYS A 173 -14.75 -20.58 19.03
C LYS A 173 -15.93 -19.64 19.28
N ASN A 174 -16.05 -19.08 20.48
CA ASN A 174 -17.19 -18.27 20.90
C ASN A 174 -16.93 -16.75 20.93
N ILE A 175 -15.70 -16.27 20.65
CA ILE A 175 -15.47 -14.82 20.55
C ILE A 175 -16.18 -14.28 19.31
N SER A 176 -16.90 -13.16 19.48
CA SER A 176 -17.57 -12.47 18.37
C SER A 176 -16.59 -11.56 17.63
N ASN A 177 -16.85 -11.23 16.37
CA ASN A 177 -16.00 -10.26 15.69
C ASN A 177 -16.03 -8.87 16.30
N LEU A 178 -17.17 -8.41 16.84
CA LEU A 178 -17.22 -7.13 17.55
C LEU A 178 -16.35 -7.13 18.82
N ASP A 179 -16.21 -8.28 19.49
CA ASP A 179 -15.29 -8.42 20.61
C ASP A 179 -13.84 -8.54 20.13
N LEU A 180 -13.60 -9.24 19.01
CA LEU A 180 -12.29 -9.32 18.37
C LEU A 180 -11.77 -7.93 17.97
N MET A 181 -12.61 -7.04 17.42
CA MET A 181 -12.19 -5.68 17.03
C MET A 181 -11.68 -4.85 18.22
N LYS A 182 -12.08 -5.19 19.46
CA LYS A 182 -11.55 -4.54 20.66
C LYS A 182 -10.13 -5.05 20.98
N LEU A 183 -9.88 -6.33 20.74
CA LEU A 183 -8.57 -6.95 20.95
C LEU A 183 -7.56 -6.61 19.87
N MET A 184 -8.01 -6.47 18.62
CA MET A 184 -7.14 -6.16 17.49
C MET A 184 -6.46 -4.78 17.59
N GLY A 185 -6.98 -3.87 18.42
CA GLY A 185 -6.34 -2.58 18.69
C GLY A 185 -6.27 -1.68 17.46
N TYR A 186 -5.07 -1.15 17.20
CA TYR A 186 -4.72 -0.38 16.00
C TYR A 186 -3.73 -1.20 15.17
N GLY A 187 -3.90 -1.16 13.85
CA GLY A 187 -3.12 -1.99 12.93
C GLY A 187 -2.16 -1.20 12.04
N TRP A 188 -1.24 -1.93 11.41
CA TRP A 188 -0.25 -1.46 10.44
C TRP A 188 -0.07 -2.49 9.31
N ASN A 189 0.13 -2.04 8.07
CA ASN A 189 0.39 -2.90 6.91
C ASN A 189 1.89 -3.02 6.64
N LEU A 190 2.36 -4.24 6.40
CA LEU A 190 3.67 -4.52 5.82
C LEU A 190 3.61 -4.33 4.29
N GLY A 191 3.35 -3.10 3.86
CA GLY A 191 3.17 -2.75 2.45
C GLY A 191 4.48 -2.73 1.67
N ASN A 192 4.39 -2.84 0.35
CA ASN A 192 5.48 -2.94 -0.61
C ASN A 192 6.57 -3.95 -0.18
N GLN A 193 6.14 -5.16 0.20
CA GLN A 193 7.03 -6.22 0.61
C GLN A 193 6.62 -7.57 -0.01
N MET A 194 5.79 -8.37 0.66
CA MET A 194 5.47 -9.73 0.17
C MET A 194 4.47 -9.76 -0.99
N GLU A 195 3.82 -8.64 -1.30
CA GLU A 195 2.98 -8.43 -2.49
C GLU A 195 3.75 -8.00 -3.73
N GLN A 196 5.04 -7.69 -3.61
CA GLN A 196 5.87 -7.39 -4.78
C GLN A 196 5.94 -8.62 -5.67
N SER A 197 5.28 -8.54 -6.83
CA SER A 197 5.12 -9.69 -7.70
C SER A 197 6.22 -9.77 -8.76
N ASN A 198 6.69 -10.99 -9.03
CA ASN A 198 7.62 -11.31 -10.11
C ASN A 198 6.91 -11.39 -11.48
N PHE A 199 5.96 -10.49 -11.73
CA PHE A 199 5.20 -10.48 -12.98
C PHE A 199 6.11 -10.19 -14.19
N SER A 200 7.19 -9.44 -14.00
CA SER A 200 8.18 -9.14 -15.04
C SER A 200 9.07 -10.33 -15.37
N GLY A 201 9.12 -11.35 -14.51
CA GLY A 201 10.01 -12.49 -14.61
C GLY A 201 11.50 -12.17 -14.39
N LYS A 202 11.84 -10.93 -13.97
CA LYS A 202 13.22 -10.48 -13.78
C LYS A 202 13.83 -10.95 -12.46
N MET A 203 13.01 -11.23 -11.45
CA MET A 203 13.49 -11.66 -10.14
C MET A 203 13.73 -13.16 -10.12
N THR A 204 14.76 -13.60 -9.41
CA THR A 204 15.23 -14.99 -9.38
C THR A 204 15.07 -15.65 -8.01
N THR A 205 14.88 -14.88 -6.94
CA THR A 205 14.68 -15.39 -5.57
C THR A 205 13.45 -14.75 -4.90
N ILE A 206 12.97 -15.38 -3.82
CA ILE A 206 11.90 -14.81 -2.97
C ILE A 206 12.37 -13.54 -2.26
N GLU A 207 13.61 -13.52 -1.77
CA GLU A 207 14.24 -12.34 -1.17
C GLU A 207 14.22 -11.15 -2.13
N GLN A 208 14.61 -11.35 -3.40
CA GLN A 208 14.55 -10.28 -4.40
C GLN A 208 13.13 -9.75 -4.63
N CYS A 209 12.10 -10.60 -4.51
CA CYS A 209 10.72 -10.14 -4.55
C CYS A 209 10.39 -9.31 -3.33
N GLU A 210 10.70 -9.81 -2.13
CA GLU A 210 10.43 -9.12 -0.87
C GLU A 210 11.08 -7.73 -0.81
N THR A 211 12.30 -7.58 -1.34
CA THR A 211 13.09 -6.36 -1.25
C THR A 211 13.00 -5.45 -2.48
N SER A 212 12.23 -5.81 -3.52
CA SER A 212 12.25 -5.09 -4.80
C SER A 212 11.77 -3.63 -4.73
N ALA A 213 11.04 -3.28 -3.68
CA ALA A 213 10.59 -1.91 -3.42
C ALA A 213 11.54 -1.10 -2.51
N GLY A 214 12.74 -1.61 -2.23
CA GLY A 214 13.74 -0.94 -1.38
C GLY A 214 13.59 -1.23 0.11
N ASN A 215 12.60 -2.02 0.51
CA ASN A 215 12.45 -2.47 1.90
C ASN A 215 13.45 -3.59 2.22
N PRO A 216 14.07 -3.61 3.42
CA PRO A 216 14.82 -4.77 3.87
C PRO A 216 13.86 -5.94 4.17
N GLU A 217 14.39 -7.16 4.23
CA GLU A 217 13.62 -8.31 4.71
C GLU A 217 13.03 -8.02 6.11
N ALA A 218 11.76 -8.40 6.33
CA ALA A 218 11.19 -8.34 7.68
C ALA A 218 11.91 -9.30 8.63
N THR A 219 12.10 -8.86 9.87
CA THR A 219 12.70 -9.65 10.94
C THR A 219 11.83 -9.59 12.19
N GLN A 220 12.09 -10.42 13.20
CA GLN A 220 11.41 -10.33 14.50
C GLN A 220 11.50 -8.89 15.07
N LYS A 221 12.65 -8.24 14.94
CA LYS A 221 12.88 -6.84 15.37
C LYS A 221 11.90 -5.84 14.74
N THR A 222 11.46 -6.07 13.50
CA THR A 222 10.44 -5.26 12.83
C THR A 222 9.12 -5.29 13.61
N PHE A 223 8.73 -6.44 14.15
CA PHE A 223 7.47 -6.61 14.87
C PHE A 223 7.60 -6.21 16.34
N ASP A 224 8.74 -6.53 16.99
CA ASP A 224 9.02 -6.11 18.36
C ASP A 224 8.92 -4.59 18.48
N GLY A 225 9.47 -3.89 17.50
CA GLY A 225 9.42 -2.44 17.40
C GLY A 225 7.98 -1.93 17.24
N LEU A 226 7.20 -2.44 16.28
CA LEU A 226 5.79 -2.08 16.10
C LEU A 226 4.99 -2.31 17.39
N LYS A 227 5.19 -3.46 18.07
CA LYS A 227 4.55 -3.79 19.34
C LYS A 227 4.90 -2.79 20.43
N SER A 228 6.13 -2.28 20.46
CA SER A 228 6.56 -1.27 21.44
C SER A 228 5.80 0.07 21.33
N TYR A 229 5.30 0.42 20.14
CA TYR A 229 4.42 1.57 19.91
C TYR A 229 2.94 1.26 20.21
N GLY A 230 2.59 0.01 20.54
CA GLY A 230 1.22 -0.41 20.82
C GLY A 230 0.42 -0.83 19.59
N VAL A 231 1.09 -1.03 18.44
CA VAL A 231 0.47 -1.73 17.30
C VAL A 231 0.10 -3.14 17.77
N ASN A 232 -1.12 -3.59 17.47
CA ASN A 232 -1.59 -4.91 17.89
C ASN A 232 -2.18 -5.76 16.75
N THR A 233 -2.27 -5.19 15.54
CA THR A 233 -2.62 -5.92 14.32
C THR A 233 -1.60 -5.60 13.24
N VAL A 234 -1.15 -6.62 12.51
CA VAL A 234 -0.37 -6.43 11.29
C VAL A 234 -1.07 -7.12 10.12
N ARG A 235 -1.11 -6.44 8.99
CA ARG A 235 -1.58 -7.02 7.72
C ARG A 235 -0.38 -7.24 6.83
N ILE A 236 -0.27 -8.45 6.28
CA ILE A 236 0.81 -8.90 5.40
C ILE A 236 0.19 -9.17 4.01
N PRO A 237 0.20 -8.18 3.11
CA PRO A 237 -0.14 -8.36 1.70
C PRO A 237 0.77 -9.40 1.03
N VAL A 238 0.23 -10.31 0.20
CA VAL A 238 1.06 -11.36 -0.45
C VAL A 238 0.69 -11.60 -1.91
N ALA A 239 1.71 -11.71 -2.78
CA ALA A 239 1.63 -12.17 -4.17
C ALA A 239 2.03 -13.66 -4.26
N TRP A 240 1.05 -14.55 -4.11
CA TRP A 240 1.25 -16.00 -4.04
C TRP A 240 1.72 -16.66 -5.34
N SER A 241 1.63 -15.94 -6.47
CA SER A 241 2.04 -16.43 -7.79
C SER A 241 3.54 -16.35 -8.02
N ASN A 242 4.31 -15.73 -7.12
CA ASN A 242 5.77 -15.67 -7.20
C ASN A 242 6.36 -17.09 -7.28
N PHE A 243 7.03 -17.37 -8.40
CA PHE A 243 7.63 -18.67 -8.73
C PHE A 243 6.65 -19.86 -8.66
N MET A 244 5.35 -19.61 -8.85
CA MET A 244 4.33 -20.64 -8.89
C MET A 244 4.55 -21.60 -10.06
N SER A 245 4.31 -22.90 -9.83
CA SER A 245 4.49 -23.92 -10.86
C SER A 245 3.54 -23.71 -12.05
N GLN A 246 4.05 -23.85 -13.27
CA GLN A 246 3.25 -23.85 -14.50
C GLN A 246 2.66 -25.24 -14.84
N ASP A 247 2.64 -26.17 -13.87
CA ASP A 247 2.14 -27.54 -14.04
C ASP A 247 0.60 -27.64 -14.11
N GLY A 248 -0.08 -26.49 -14.12
CA GLY A 248 -1.53 -26.39 -14.13
C GLY A 248 -2.18 -26.77 -12.79
N LYS A 249 -1.42 -27.03 -11.72
CA LYS A 249 -1.95 -27.21 -10.37
C LYS A 249 -1.88 -25.93 -9.54
N TYR A 250 -1.12 -24.93 -9.98
CA TYR A 250 -0.92 -23.67 -9.26
C TYR A 250 -0.32 -23.93 -7.87
N THR A 251 0.70 -24.78 -7.80
CA THR A 251 1.38 -25.08 -6.54
C THR A 251 2.21 -23.86 -6.14
N ILE A 252 1.94 -23.36 -4.93
CA ILE A 252 2.67 -22.22 -4.36
C ILE A 252 4.11 -22.66 -4.09
N ASN A 253 5.06 -21.78 -4.40
CA ASN A 253 6.47 -22.03 -4.16
C ASN A 253 6.74 -22.30 -2.65
N LYS A 254 7.55 -23.32 -2.35
CA LYS A 254 7.82 -23.72 -0.96
C LYS A 254 8.57 -22.63 -0.17
N GLU A 255 9.56 -21.99 -0.78
CA GLU A 255 10.34 -20.91 -0.16
C GLU A 255 9.44 -19.72 0.15
N LEU A 256 8.50 -19.37 -0.75
CA LEU A 256 7.49 -18.35 -0.48
C LEU A 256 6.64 -18.71 0.73
N PHE A 257 6.18 -19.97 0.83
CA PHE A 257 5.39 -20.42 1.97
C PHE A 257 6.15 -20.36 3.29
N ASP A 258 7.39 -20.84 3.28
CA ASP A 258 8.24 -20.84 4.46
C ASP A 258 8.56 -19.39 4.90
N ARG A 259 8.81 -18.50 3.94
CA ARG A 259 9.07 -17.08 4.22
C ARG A 259 7.85 -16.36 4.79
N VAL A 260 6.68 -16.51 4.16
CA VAL A 260 5.44 -15.89 4.67
C VAL A 260 5.08 -16.44 6.04
N GLU A 261 5.23 -17.75 6.29
CA GLU A 261 4.99 -18.32 7.62
C GLU A 261 5.97 -17.78 8.67
N THR A 262 7.23 -17.57 8.30
CA THR A 262 8.23 -16.95 9.18
C THR A 262 7.79 -15.54 9.60
N ILE A 263 7.38 -14.71 8.64
CA ILE A 263 6.92 -13.33 8.90
C ILE A 263 5.62 -13.33 9.74
N VAL A 264 4.68 -14.23 9.44
CA VAL A 264 3.46 -14.42 10.25
C VAL A 264 3.82 -14.77 11.70
N ASN A 265 4.79 -15.66 11.90
CA ASN A 265 5.21 -16.07 13.25
C ASN A 265 5.89 -14.95 14.01
N TYR A 266 6.66 -14.07 13.36
CA TYR A 266 7.26 -12.92 14.05
C TYR A 266 6.21 -12.05 14.77
N ALA A 267 5.12 -11.73 14.08
CA ALA A 267 4.02 -10.98 14.69
C ALA A 267 3.25 -11.77 15.76
N LEU A 268 3.02 -13.06 15.54
CA LEU A 268 2.32 -13.92 16.51
C LEU A 268 3.15 -14.13 17.79
N ASN A 269 4.49 -14.09 17.68
CA ASN A 269 5.39 -14.17 18.82
C ASN A 269 5.21 -12.98 19.78
N ASP A 270 4.84 -11.81 19.25
CA ASP A 270 4.51 -10.60 20.00
C ASP A 270 3.03 -10.50 20.39
N GLU A 271 2.31 -11.63 20.30
CA GLU A 271 0.88 -11.73 20.62
C GLU A 271 -0.02 -10.83 19.75
N MET A 272 0.48 -10.35 18.60
CA MET A 272 -0.28 -9.50 17.67
C MET A 272 -1.30 -10.35 16.90
N TYR A 273 -2.28 -9.67 16.31
CA TYR A 273 -3.15 -10.23 15.28
C TYR A 273 -2.50 -10.09 13.91
N VAL A 274 -2.70 -11.09 13.05
CA VAL A 274 -2.10 -11.12 11.71
C VAL A 274 -3.18 -11.34 10.66
N ILE A 275 -3.19 -10.51 9.62
CA ILE A 275 -4.06 -10.66 8.45
C ILE A 275 -3.19 -11.03 7.26
N ILE A 276 -3.49 -12.14 6.58
CA ILE A 276 -2.90 -12.49 5.28
C ILE A 276 -3.98 -12.54 4.20
N ASN A 277 -3.62 -12.16 2.98
CA ASN A 277 -4.56 -12.10 1.87
C ASN A 277 -3.98 -12.65 0.56
N ILE A 278 -4.72 -12.52 -0.53
CA ILE A 278 -4.14 -12.47 -1.87
C ILE A 278 -4.22 -11.00 -2.31
N HIS A 279 -3.07 -10.36 -2.51
CA HIS A 279 -3.00 -8.95 -2.91
C HIS A 279 -3.02 -8.81 -4.44
N TRP A 280 -2.46 -7.73 -4.98
CA TRP A 280 -2.14 -7.65 -6.41
C TRP A 280 -1.10 -8.71 -6.76
N ASP A 281 -1.53 -9.75 -7.47
CA ASP A 281 -0.77 -10.98 -7.65
C ASP A 281 -0.38 -11.19 -9.13
N GLY A 282 0.08 -10.12 -9.79
CA GLY A 282 0.46 -10.13 -11.21
C GLY A 282 -0.72 -10.06 -12.19
N GLY A 283 -1.84 -9.43 -11.80
CA GLY A 283 -2.92 -9.04 -12.72
C GLY A 283 -3.86 -10.16 -13.22
N TRP A 284 -3.73 -11.39 -12.74
CA TRP A 284 -4.57 -12.50 -13.21
C TRP A 284 -6.05 -12.39 -12.80
N TRP A 285 -6.40 -11.50 -11.87
CA TRP A 285 -7.78 -11.26 -11.46
C TRP A 285 -8.69 -10.82 -12.60
N GLY A 286 -8.16 -10.09 -13.59
CA GLY A 286 -8.86 -9.74 -14.83
C GLY A 286 -9.39 -10.95 -15.63
N MET A 287 -8.85 -12.15 -15.37
CA MET A 287 -9.35 -13.40 -15.97
C MET A 287 -10.79 -13.73 -15.54
N PHE A 288 -11.26 -13.24 -14.39
CA PHE A 288 -12.66 -13.39 -13.98
C PHE A 288 -13.60 -12.63 -14.92
N GLY A 289 -13.17 -11.49 -15.43
CA GLY A 289 -13.90 -10.66 -16.39
C GLY A 289 -13.97 -11.25 -17.79
N ALA A 290 -13.05 -12.16 -18.15
CA ALA A 290 -12.96 -12.74 -19.48
C ALA A 290 -14.26 -13.48 -19.87
N GLU A 291 -14.69 -13.26 -21.12
CA GLU A 291 -15.89 -13.89 -21.68
C GLU A 291 -15.70 -15.41 -21.86
N GLU A 292 -16.74 -16.22 -21.62
CA GLU A 292 -16.68 -17.68 -21.75
C GLU A 292 -16.29 -18.19 -23.17
N TYR A 293 -16.25 -17.30 -24.17
CA TYR A 293 -16.13 -17.62 -25.60
C TYR A 293 -14.71 -17.66 -26.18
N ASP A 294 -13.68 -17.18 -25.47
CA ASP A 294 -12.32 -17.07 -26.04
C ASP A 294 -11.54 -18.40 -26.12
N ALA A 295 -11.99 -19.45 -25.43
CA ALA A 295 -11.39 -20.78 -25.59
C ALA A 295 -12.47 -21.88 -25.52
N LYS A 296 -12.83 -22.44 -26.68
CA LYS A 296 -13.79 -23.55 -26.83
C LYS A 296 -13.43 -24.81 -26.03
N GLU A 297 -12.20 -24.89 -25.48
CA GLU A 297 -11.67 -26.05 -24.77
C GLU A 297 -11.39 -25.82 -23.26
N THR A 298 -10.98 -24.60 -22.84
CA THR A 298 -10.76 -24.21 -21.43
C THR A 298 -11.06 -22.72 -21.23
N PRO A 299 -12.27 -22.33 -20.76
CA PRO A 299 -12.61 -20.92 -20.56
C PRO A 299 -11.63 -20.24 -19.59
N ILE A 300 -11.13 -19.05 -19.91
CA ILE A 300 -10.15 -18.29 -19.11
C ILE A 300 -10.62 -18.10 -17.65
N ARG A 301 -11.91 -17.80 -17.47
CA ARG A 301 -12.55 -17.70 -16.17
C ARG A 301 -12.49 -19.00 -15.35
N ASP A 302 -12.51 -20.18 -15.99
CA ASP A 302 -12.36 -21.45 -15.29
C ASP A 302 -10.95 -21.64 -14.74
N GLU A 303 -9.92 -21.14 -15.43
CA GLU A 303 -8.54 -21.14 -14.92
C GLU A 303 -8.37 -20.13 -13.77
N ALA A 304 -9.03 -18.97 -13.83
CA ALA A 304 -9.08 -18.03 -12.69
C ALA A 304 -9.66 -18.70 -11.43
N TRP A 305 -10.81 -19.39 -11.57
CA TRP A 305 -11.39 -20.18 -10.48
C TRP A 305 -10.47 -21.28 -9.98
N LYS A 306 -9.82 -22.00 -10.88
CA LYS A 306 -8.90 -23.10 -10.54
C LYS A 306 -7.69 -22.59 -9.77
N LYS A 307 -7.12 -21.45 -10.19
CA LYS A 307 -6.02 -20.77 -9.49
C LYS A 307 -6.44 -20.30 -8.11
N TYR A 308 -7.54 -19.54 -8.00
CA TYR A 308 -8.09 -19.05 -6.74
C TYR A 308 -8.38 -20.18 -5.73
N ILE A 309 -9.05 -21.25 -6.19
CA ILE A 309 -9.35 -22.42 -5.36
C ILE A 309 -8.07 -23.12 -4.90
N SER A 310 -7.07 -23.24 -5.77
CA SER A 310 -5.81 -23.90 -5.45
C SER A 310 -5.01 -23.12 -4.40
N ILE A 311 -4.87 -21.81 -4.59
CA ILE A 311 -4.15 -20.92 -3.66
C ILE A 311 -4.80 -21.01 -2.27
N TRP A 312 -6.11 -20.74 -2.15
CA TRP A 312 -6.78 -20.77 -0.86
C TRP A 312 -6.84 -22.15 -0.20
N THR A 313 -6.88 -23.23 -1.00
CA THR A 313 -6.80 -24.59 -0.44
C THR A 313 -5.44 -24.84 0.20
N GLN A 314 -4.35 -24.43 -0.46
CA GLN A 314 -2.99 -24.59 0.05
C GLN A 314 -2.75 -23.70 1.28
N ILE A 315 -3.13 -22.41 1.24
CA ILE A 315 -3.04 -21.49 2.39
C ILE A 315 -3.83 -22.03 3.58
N SER A 316 -5.07 -22.47 3.36
CA SER A 316 -5.91 -23.02 4.44
C SER A 316 -5.27 -24.25 5.08
N GLU A 317 -4.63 -25.13 4.32
CA GLU A 317 -3.98 -26.32 4.88
C GLU A 317 -2.65 -25.96 5.58
N ARG A 318 -1.88 -25.02 5.04
CA ARG A 318 -0.61 -24.54 5.60
C ARG A 318 -0.81 -23.98 7.01
N PHE A 319 -1.78 -23.09 7.17
CA PHE A 319 -2.03 -22.33 8.39
C PHE A 319 -3.18 -22.91 9.25
N LYS A 320 -3.47 -24.20 9.10
CA LYS A 320 -4.65 -24.84 9.69
C LYS A 320 -4.66 -24.92 11.21
N GLU A 321 -3.49 -25.02 11.82
CA GLU A 321 -3.31 -25.22 13.26
C GLU A 321 -3.14 -23.93 14.05
N TYR A 322 -2.92 -22.81 13.37
CA TYR A 322 -2.72 -21.50 13.98
C TYR A 322 -3.95 -21.01 14.75
N SER A 323 -3.70 -20.24 15.80
CA SER A 323 -4.69 -19.61 16.67
C SER A 323 -5.64 -18.66 15.92
N ASP A 324 -6.62 -18.13 16.62
CA ASP A 324 -7.52 -17.09 16.08
C ASP A 324 -6.89 -15.69 15.97
N HIS A 325 -5.60 -15.55 16.29
CA HIS A 325 -4.84 -14.34 15.99
C HIS A 325 -4.52 -14.23 14.49
N LEU A 326 -4.47 -15.36 13.77
CA LEU A 326 -4.34 -15.36 12.32
C LEU A 326 -5.70 -15.29 11.62
N ILE A 327 -5.88 -14.27 10.80
CA ILE A 327 -7.09 -13.95 10.04
C ILE A 327 -6.78 -14.08 8.55
N PHE A 328 -7.72 -14.66 7.81
CA PHE A 328 -7.62 -14.74 6.35
C PHE A 328 -8.53 -13.68 5.72
N GLU A 329 -7.98 -12.90 4.80
CA GLU A 329 -8.71 -11.99 3.93
C GLU A 329 -8.77 -12.54 2.50
N GLY A 330 -9.96 -12.74 1.94
CA GLY A 330 -10.14 -13.51 0.70
C GLY A 330 -9.47 -12.96 -0.56
N ALA A 331 -9.23 -11.65 -0.61
CA ALA A 331 -8.62 -10.88 -1.70
C ALA A 331 -8.36 -9.45 -1.19
N ASN A 332 -7.51 -8.69 -1.88
CA ASN A 332 -7.38 -7.24 -1.72
C ASN A 332 -8.46 -6.47 -2.51
N GLU A 333 -8.09 -5.36 -3.14
CA GLU A 333 -8.91 -4.49 -3.99
C GLU A 333 -9.35 -5.12 -5.32
N GLU A 334 -8.88 -6.33 -5.61
CA GLU A 334 -9.01 -7.01 -6.90
C GLU A 334 -10.45 -7.46 -7.21
N ILE A 335 -11.29 -7.63 -6.19
CA ILE A 335 -12.70 -8.01 -6.36
C ILE A 335 -13.61 -6.78 -6.56
N SER A 336 -13.15 -5.87 -7.40
CA SER A 336 -13.81 -4.61 -7.82
C SER A 336 -14.04 -4.63 -9.34
N GLY A 337 -14.22 -3.46 -9.97
CA GLY A 337 -14.10 -3.33 -11.42
C GLY A 337 -12.77 -3.83 -11.98
N ARG A 338 -11.74 -4.01 -11.14
CA ARG A 338 -10.49 -4.71 -11.48
C ARG A 338 -10.67 -6.15 -11.96
N LEU A 339 -11.83 -6.76 -11.73
CA LEU A 339 -12.18 -8.04 -12.35
C LEU A 339 -12.21 -7.96 -13.88
N ASN A 340 -12.28 -6.76 -14.48
CA ASN A 340 -12.17 -6.54 -15.92
C ASN A 340 -10.78 -6.15 -16.42
N ASP A 341 -9.78 -6.00 -15.53
CA ASP A 341 -8.42 -5.58 -15.85
C ASP A 341 -7.77 -6.41 -16.97
N ASN A 342 -6.73 -5.86 -17.60
CA ASN A 342 -6.00 -6.54 -18.66
C ASN A 342 -5.11 -7.66 -18.09
N TYR A 343 -5.67 -8.87 -18.01
CA TYR A 343 -4.91 -10.04 -17.56
C TYR A 343 -3.86 -10.53 -18.57
N LYS A 344 -3.86 -10.03 -19.82
CA LYS A 344 -2.93 -10.48 -20.88
C LYS A 344 -1.57 -9.81 -20.77
N ASP A 345 -1.51 -8.63 -20.17
CA ASP A 345 -0.29 -7.87 -19.96
C ASP A 345 -0.34 -7.18 -18.59
N PRO A 346 0.42 -7.69 -17.61
CA PRO A 346 0.47 -7.10 -16.27
C PRO A 346 0.87 -5.62 -16.23
N ASN A 347 1.66 -5.13 -17.21
CA ASN A 347 2.08 -3.72 -17.25
C ASN A 347 0.92 -2.76 -17.52
N THR A 348 -0.13 -3.25 -18.17
CA THR A 348 -1.33 -2.47 -18.48
C THR A 348 -2.57 -2.98 -17.74
N ALA A 349 -2.40 -3.88 -16.77
CA ALA A 349 -3.50 -4.53 -16.06
C ALA A 349 -4.48 -3.51 -15.49
N GLN A 350 -3.98 -2.52 -14.77
CA GLN A 350 -4.80 -1.52 -14.09
C GLN A 350 -5.20 -0.33 -14.98
N GLN A 351 -4.73 -0.29 -16.23
CA GLN A 351 -4.96 0.82 -17.17
C GLN A 351 -5.93 0.43 -18.30
N ASN A 352 -5.95 -0.84 -18.66
CA ASN A 352 -6.72 -1.38 -19.77
C ASN A 352 -7.64 -2.49 -19.29
N GLN A 353 -8.75 -2.71 -19.99
CA GLN A 353 -9.70 -3.78 -19.69
C GLN A 353 -9.73 -4.83 -20.79
N THR A 354 -9.73 -6.09 -20.38
CA THR A 354 -10.00 -7.24 -21.29
C THR A 354 -11.26 -8.00 -20.91
N GLY A 355 -11.73 -7.83 -19.68
CA GLY A 355 -13.00 -8.37 -19.22
C GLY A 355 -14.19 -7.58 -19.74
N LYS A 356 -15.37 -8.19 -19.61
CA LYS A 356 -16.65 -7.62 -20.07
C LYS A 356 -17.76 -7.83 -19.04
N LEU A 357 -17.43 -7.93 -17.75
CA LEU A 357 -18.45 -7.98 -16.71
C LEU A 357 -19.16 -6.63 -16.63
N GLY A 358 -20.48 -6.69 -16.68
CA GLY A 358 -21.35 -5.52 -16.63
C GLY A 358 -21.89 -5.13 -18.00
N LYS A 359 -22.96 -4.34 -17.99
CA LYS A 359 -23.65 -3.94 -19.23
C LYS A 359 -23.44 -2.46 -19.47
N LYS A 360 -22.82 -2.14 -20.61
CA LYS A 360 -22.69 -0.76 -21.07
C LYS A 360 -24.06 -0.20 -21.45
N ASP A 361 -24.43 0.89 -20.81
CA ASP A 361 -25.61 1.68 -21.16
C ASP A 361 -25.33 2.43 -22.47
N PRO A 362 -26.23 2.34 -23.48
CA PRO A 362 -25.99 2.92 -24.79
C PRO A 362 -26.11 4.45 -24.83
N GLU A 363 -26.71 5.08 -23.83
CA GLU A 363 -26.92 6.54 -23.78
C GLU A 363 -25.83 7.23 -22.96
N THR A 364 -25.49 6.67 -21.80
CA THR A 364 -24.52 7.25 -20.86
C THR A 364 -23.11 6.68 -21.01
N GLU A 365 -22.96 5.59 -21.76
CA GLU A 365 -21.73 4.82 -21.88
C GLU A 365 -21.18 4.18 -20.59
N LYS A 366 -21.87 4.36 -19.46
CA LYS A 366 -21.49 3.77 -18.17
C LYS A 366 -21.85 2.29 -18.12
N ILE A 367 -21.11 1.52 -17.33
CA ILE A 367 -21.29 0.08 -17.15
C ILE A 367 -22.12 -0.16 -15.87
N ASP A 368 -23.27 -0.82 -15.99
CA ASP A 368 -23.97 -1.37 -14.83
C ASP A 368 -23.13 -2.50 -14.19
N ALA A 369 -22.63 -2.24 -12.98
CA ALA A 369 -21.73 -3.13 -12.25
C ALA A 369 -22.41 -4.38 -11.67
N THR A 370 -23.69 -4.65 -11.94
CA THR A 370 -24.41 -5.80 -11.36
C THR A 370 -23.66 -7.13 -11.52
N GLU A 371 -23.07 -7.41 -12.69
CA GLU A 371 -22.32 -8.66 -12.91
C GLU A 371 -20.98 -8.70 -12.16
N ILE A 372 -20.37 -7.54 -11.87
CA ILE A 372 -19.19 -7.41 -11.02
C ILE A 372 -19.56 -7.77 -9.58
N TYR A 373 -20.65 -7.22 -9.03
CA TYR A 373 -21.14 -7.59 -7.70
C TYR A 373 -21.48 -9.09 -7.61
N GLU A 374 -22.10 -9.66 -8.63
CA GLU A 374 -22.38 -11.11 -8.68
C GLU A 374 -21.09 -11.94 -8.63
N MET A 375 -20.05 -11.55 -9.37
CA MET A 375 -18.76 -12.22 -9.37
C MET A 375 -18.04 -12.05 -8.02
N ALA A 376 -17.98 -10.83 -7.47
CA ALA A 376 -17.38 -10.55 -6.17
C ALA A 376 -18.05 -11.36 -5.06
N ASN A 377 -19.39 -11.40 -5.02
CA ASN A 377 -20.15 -12.23 -4.07
C ASN A 377 -19.85 -13.73 -4.25
N ALA A 378 -19.70 -14.21 -5.49
CA ALA A 378 -19.35 -15.60 -5.76
C ALA A 378 -17.94 -15.96 -5.29
N ILE A 379 -16.97 -15.07 -5.48
CA ILE A 379 -15.58 -15.22 -5.02
C ILE A 379 -15.56 -15.25 -3.48
N ASN A 380 -16.21 -14.28 -2.83
CA ASN A 380 -16.32 -14.20 -1.38
C ASN A 380 -17.02 -15.44 -0.77
N GLN A 381 -18.07 -15.96 -1.39
CA GLN A 381 -18.67 -17.22 -0.93
C GLN A 381 -17.74 -18.41 -1.13
N LYS A 382 -17.00 -18.45 -2.24
CA LYS A 382 -16.06 -19.54 -2.53
C LYS A 382 -14.91 -19.57 -1.53
N PHE A 383 -14.39 -18.41 -1.15
CA PHE A 383 -13.41 -18.25 -0.08
C PHE A 383 -13.85 -18.94 1.22
N VAL A 384 -15.02 -18.54 1.74
CA VAL A 384 -15.59 -19.10 2.97
C VAL A 384 -15.77 -20.61 2.84
N ASP A 385 -16.29 -21.10 1.70
CA ASP A 385 -16.47 -22.53 1.46
C ASP A 385 -15.15 -23.32 1.56
N ILE A 386 -14.07 -22.80 0.97
CA ILE A 386 -12.75 -23.46 0.95
C ILE A 386 -12.17 -23.51 2.37
N VAL A 387 -12.13 -22.37 3.05
CA VAL A 387 -11.53 -22.25 4.38
C VAL A 387 -12.28 -23.16 5.35
N ARG A 388 -13.63 -23.10 5.39
CA ARG A 388 -14.43 -23.95 6.28
C ARG A 388 -14.32 -25.43 5.94
N ALA A 389 -14.20 -25.79 4.66
CA ALA A 389 -14.03 -27.18 4.25
C ALA A 389 -12.68 -27.79 4.66
N SER A 390 -11.66 -26.97 4.90
CA SER A 390 -10.35 -27.46 5.36
C SER A 390 -10.42 -28.05 6.79
N GLY A 391 -11.32 -27.56 7.65
CA GLY A 391 -11.48 -28.05 9.02
C GLY A 391 -10.36 -27.60 9.97
N GLY A 392 -10.19 -28.27 11.12
CA GLY A 392 -9.25 -27.80 12.16
C GLY A 392 -9.69 -26.44 12.73
N ASN A 393 -8.74 -25.55 12.98
CA ASN A 393 -9.06 -24.19 13.47
C ASN A 393 -9.80 -23.35 12.42
N ASN A 394 -9.61 -23.62 11.13
CA ASN A 394 -10.31 -22.94 10.05
C ASN A 394 -11.83 -23.15 10.05
N ALA A 395 -12.35 -24.15 10.78
CA ALA A 395 -13.78 -24.31 10.99
C ALA A 395 -14.40 -23.15 11.79
N TYR A 396 -13.60 -22.38 12.52
CA TYR A 396 -14.02 -21.27 13.38
C TYR A 396 -13.19 -19.99 13.21
N ARG A 397 -12.10 -20.04 12.42
CA ARG A 397 -11.23 -18.89 12.13
C ARG A 397 -12.03 -17.69 11.66
N HIS A 398 -11.68 -16.53 12.19
CA HIS A 398 -12.26 -15.25 11.76
C HIS A 398 -11.85 -14.95 10.32
N LEU A 399 -12.81 -14.55 9.49
CA LEU A 399 -12.59 -14.27 8.07
C LEU A 399 -12.85 -12.81 7.78
N LEU A 400 -11.93 -12.19 7.06
CA LEU A 400 -12.08 -10.86 6.52
C LEU A 400 -12.59 -10.96 5.09
N ILE A 401 -13.76 -10.35 4.83
CA ILE A 401 -14.44 -10.42 3.54
C ILE A 401 -14.21 -9.09 2.83
N PRO A 402 -13.43 -9.08 1.74
CA PRO A 402 -13.18 -7.86 1.01
C PRO A 402 -14.47 -7.26 0.45
N GLY A 403 -14.54 -5.93 0.54
CA GLY A 403 -15.56 -5.11 -0.08
C GLY A 403 -15.41 -5.06 -1.61
N THR A 404 -16.05 -4.09 -2.24
CA THR A 404 -15.97 -3.92 -3.69
C THR A 404 -16.12 -2.44 -4.06
N GLY A 405 -15.90 -2.12 -5.33
CA GLY A 405 -15.97 -0.76 -5.86
C GLY A 405 -15.53 -0.71 -7.31
N ASN A 406 -15.14 0.48 -7.77
CA ASN A 406 -14.71 0.70 -9.15
C ASN A 406 -13.31 0.12 -9.34
N GLU A 407 -12.36 0.67 -8.59
CA GLU A 407 -10.94 0.28 -8.66
C GLU A 407 -10.41 -0.23 -7.31
N SER A 408 -11.24 -0.22 -6.25
CA SER A 408 -10.85 -0.61 -4.90
C SER A 408 -12.07 -1.05 -4.07
N CYS A 409 -11.85 -1.67 -2.91
CA CYS A 409 -12.88 -1.96 -1.92
C CYS A 409 -13.23 -0.73 -1.06
N VAL A 410 -13.78 0.30 -1.69
CA VAL A 410 -14.21 1.54 -1.02
C VAL A 410 -15.48 1.35 -0.19
N ILE A 411 -15.69 2.22 0.82
CA ILE A 411 -16.92 2.25 1.62
C ILE A 411 -18.11 2.56 0.70
N GLU A 412 -18.06 3.73 0.09
CA GLU A 412 -19.01 4.24 -0.90
C GLU A 412 -18.20 4.65 -2.12
N GLY A 413 -18.69 4.31 -3.31
CA GLY A 413 -18.05 4.75 -4.55
C GLY A 413 -18.58 6.10 -4.97
N ASN A 414 -17.71 6.99 -5.44
CA ASN A 414 -18.15 8.13 -6.23
C ASN A 414 -18.80 7.65 -7.53
N GLU A 415 -19.72 8.45 -8.09
CA GLU A 415 -20.23 8.19 -9.42
C GLU A 415 -19.05 8.20 -10.41
N SER A 416 -18.65 7.01 -10.86
CA SER A 416 -17.55 6.85 -11.80
C SER A 416 -18.02 7.19 -13.22
N GLU A 417 -17.10 7.68 -14.06
CA GLU A 417 -17.32 7.76 -15.50
C GLU A 417 -17.50 6.37 -16.12
N THR A 418 -16.96 5.33 -15.48
CA THR A 418 -16.96 3.97 -16.01
C THR A 418 -18.09 3.12 -15.46
N TYR A 419 -18.38 3.14 -14.15
CA TYR A 419 -19.33 2.21 -13.53
C TYR A 419 -20.43 2.87 -12.70
N VAL A 420 -21.65 2.33 -12.80
CA VAL A 420 -22.81 2.69 -11.96
C VAL A 420 -22.88 1.77 -10.73
N GLN A 421 -22.37 2.28 -9.61
CA GLN A 421 -22.22 1.51 -8.37
C GLN A 421 -22.07 2.38 -7.12
N ASN A 422 -22.24 1.80 -5.93
CA ASN A 422 -22.07 2.50 -4.66
C ASN A 422 -21.10 1.81 -3.68
N GLY A 423 -20.04 1.18 -4.20
CA GLY A 423 -19.02 0.52 -3.38
C GLY A 423 -19.57 -0.60 -2.48
N THR A 424 -18.95 -0.77 -1.33
CA THR A 424 -19.29 -1.87 -0.40
C THR A 424 -20.66 -1.70 0.28
N ILE A 425 -21.15 -0.46 0.40
CA ILE A 425 -22.48 -0.19 0.96
C ILE A 425 -23.63 -0.42 -0.04
N ASP A 426 -23.34 -0.68 -1.31
CA ASP A 426 -24.35 -1.05 -2.31
C ASP A 426 -25.10 -2.33 -1.88
N ASP A 427 -26.43 -2.34 -2.06
CA ASP A 427 -27.25 -3.49 -1.69
C ASP A 427 -27.00 -4.72 -2.57
N ARG A 428 -26.30 -4.60 -3.70
CA ARG A 428 -25.88 -5.75 -4.51
C ARG A 428 -24.71 -6.50 -3.89
N TRP A 429 -23.87 -5.84 -3.07
CA TRP A 429 -22.83 -6.53 -2.31
C TRP A 429 -23.44 -7.26 -1.11
N LYS A 430 -23.00 -8.50 -0.88
CA LYS A 430 -23.55 -9.37 0.17
C LYS A 430 -22.43 -10.09 0.91
N LEU A 431 -22.54 -10.11 2.23
CA LEU A 431 -21.76 -11.01 3.07
C LEU A 431 -22.09 -12.47 2.73
N PRO A 432 -21.07 -13.35 2.66
CA PRO A 432 -21.27 -14.79 2.46
C PRO A 432 -22.12 -15.43 3.55
N ASN A 433 -22.64 -16.62 3.25
CA ASN A 433 -23.14 -17.51 4.29
C ASN A 433 -21.98 -18.26 4.93
N ASP A 434 -21.86 -18.18 6.26
CA ASP A 434 -20.84 -18.90 7.02
C ASP A 434 -21.44 -19.98 7.93
N PRO A 435 -21.16 -21.28 7.66
CA PRO A 435 -21.55 -22.38 8.53
C PRO A 435 -21.05 -22.27 9.98
N ALA A 436 -19.93 -21.59 10.23
CA ALA A 436 -19.40 -21.40 11.59
C ALA A 436 -20.36 -20.57 12.43
N GLU A 437 -20.92 -19.48 11.87
CA GLU A 437 -21.88 -18.63 12.58
C GLU A 437 -23.15 -19.38 12.96
N LYS A 438 -23.64 -20.25 12.06
CA LYS A 438 -24.77 -21.11 12.37
C LYS A 438 -24.45 -22.13 13.47
N ALA A 439 -23.21 -22.63 13.51
CA ALA A 439 -22.78 -23.62 14.48
C ALA A 439 -22.54 -23.03 15.88
N THR A 440 -22.05 -21.79 15.96
CA THR A 440 -21.71 -21.12 17.22
C THR A 440 -22.81 -20.17 17.71
N GLY A 441 -23.67 -19.69 16.82
CA GLY A 441 -24.59 -18.58 17.10
C GLY A 441 -23.90 -17.21 17.15
N VAL A 442 -22.63 -17.13 16.73
CA VAL A 442 -21.78 -15.94 16.87
C VAL A 442 -21.24 -15.52 15.50
N LYS A 443 -21.21 -14.21 15.22
CA LYS A 443 -20.67 -13.65 13.99
C LYS A 443 -19.15 -13.82 13.89
N LYS A 444 -18.68 -14.35 12.76
CA LYS A 444 -17.29 -14.77 12.49
C LYS A 444 -16.68 -14.10 11.26
N MET A 445 -17.43 -13.27 10.55
CA MET A 445 -16.92 -12.44 9.44
C MET A 445 -16.80 -10.96 9.79
N SER A 446 -15.76 -10.32 9.24
CA SER A 446 -15.58 -8.87 9.23
C SER A 446 -15.58 -8.38 7.78
N VAL A 447 -15.97 -7.14 7.53
CA VAL A 447 -15.87 -6.51 6.20
C VAL A 447 -14.54 -5.76 6.09
N SER A 448 -13.85 -5.93 4.96
CA SER A 448 -12.66 -5.15 4.61
C SER A 448 -13.06 -4.01 3.68
N VAL A 449 -12.70 -2.79 4.05
CA VAL A 449 -12.80 -1.60 3.20
C VAL A 449 -11.54 -0.77 3.32
N HIS A 450 -11.20 0.00 2.30
CA HIS A 450 -10.04 0.90 2.33
C HIS A 450 -10.49 2.36 2.44
N TYR A 451 -9.70 3.19 3.13
CA TYR A 451 -10.02 4.60 3.36
C TYR A 451 -8.80 5.51 3.18
N TYR A 452 -8.77 6.22 2.06
CA TYR A 452 -7.77 7.25 1.74
C TYR A 452 -8.41 8.60 1.37
N ASP A 453 -9.68 8.77 1.73
CA ASP A 453 -10.39 10.00 1.42
C ASP A 453 -10.00 11.14 2.38
N PRO A 454 -9.95 12.40 1.90
CA PRO A 454 -10.18 12.76 0.51
C PRO A 454 -8.97 12.36 -0.37
N VAL A 455 -9.22 11.75 -1.53
CA VAL A 455 -8.15 11.15 -2.37
C VAL A 455 -7.09 12.14 -2.85
N ASP A 456 -7.44 13.42 -2.97
CA ASP A 456 -6.51 14.51 -3.30
C ASP A 456 -5.51 14.82 -2.18
N TYR A 457 -5.78 14.35 -0.95
CA TYR A 457 -4.86 14.38 0.19
C TYR A 457 -4.23 13.01 0.47
N GLY A 458 -5.06 11.97 0.63
CA GLY A 458 -4.62 10.66 1.12
C GLY A 458 -3.84 9.83 0.10
N LEU A 459 -4.18 9.92 -1.20
CA LEU A 459 -3.52 9.17 -2.28
C LEU A 459 -2.63 10.02 -3.18
N SER A 460 -2.93 11.31 -3.32
CA SER A 460 -2.26 12.15 -4.31
C SER A 460 -0.83 12.50 -3.90
N ALA A 461 0.13 11.88 -4.59
CA ALA A 461 1.55 12.22 -4.46
C ALA A 461 1.91 13.52 -5.20
N THR A 462 1.16 13.93 -6.22
CA THR A 462 1.58 15.03 -7.10
C THR A 462 0.42 15.86 -7.60
N SER A 463 0.66 17.14 -7.90
CA SER A 463 -0.32 18.04 -8.52
C SER A 463 -0.82 17.57 -9.90
N THR A 464 -0.13 16.61 -10.54
CA THR A 464 -0.51 16.06 -11.84
C THR A 464 -1.49 14.89 -11.75
N ALA A 465 -1.83 14.43 -10.54
CA ALA A 465 -2.82 13.37 -10.36
C ALA A 465 -4.19 13.81 -10.87
N SER A 466 -4.86 12.94 -11.64
CA SER A 466 -6.15 13.23 -12.28
C SER A 466 -7.29 13.49 -11.30
N TYR A 467 -7.16 13.00 -10.06
CA TYR A 467 -8.13 13.19 -8.97
C TYR A 467 -7.80 14.39 -8.06
N GLY A 468 -6.86 15.24 -8.47
CA GLY A 468 -6.49 16.47 -7.76
C GLY A 468 -5.37 16.27 -6.73
N TYR A 469 -5.00 17.36 -6.07
CA TYR A 469 -3.92 17.41 -5.10
C TYR A 469 -4.19 18.48 -4.05
N ARG A 470 -3.88 18.17 -2.80
CA ARG A 470 -3.87 19.13 -1.70
C ARG A 470 -2.79 18.78 -0.66
N ASP A 471 -2.23 19.78 0.01
CA ASP A 471 -1.12 19.59 0.96
C ASP A 471 -1.57 19.39 2.40
N LYS A 472 -2.77 19.88 2.75
CA LYS A 472 -3.25 19.95 4.12
C LYS A 472 -4.65 19.34 4.27
N TRP A 473 -4.94 18.85 5.47
CA TRP A 473 -6.22 18.27 5.86
C TRP A 473 -6.71 18.87 7.19
N GLY A 474 -8.03 19.06 7.32
CA GLY A 474 -8.66 19.44 8.58
C GLY A 474 -8.43 20.90 9.00
N VAL A 475 -7.95 21.75 8.09
CA VAL A 475 -7.72 23.19 8.32
C VAL A 475 -8.36 24.05 7.22
N ASP A 476 -8.74 25.28 7.58
CA ASP A 476 -9.20 26.27 6.62
C ASP A 476 -7.99 26.85 5.86
N TYR A 477 -7.98 26.73 4.53
CA TYR A 477 -6.96 27.37 3.69
C TYR A 477 -7.43 27.54 2.25
N THR A 478 -6.71 28.36 1.49
CA THR A 478 -6.88 28.51 0.04
C THR A 478 -5.58 28.07 -0.64
N ASP A 479 -5.66 27.14 -1.59
CA ASP A 479 -4.48 26.67 -2.33
C ASP A 479 -4.01 27.68 -3.38
N ALA A 480 -2.86 27.39 -4.00
CA ALA A 480 -2.24 28.23 -5.03
C ALA A 480 -3.13 28.47 -6.26
N ASN A 481 -4.12 27.60 -6.49
CA ASN A 481 -5.09 27.71 -7.59
C ASN A 481 -6.35 28.48 -7.18
N GLY A 482 -6.42 29.01 -5.95
CA GLY A 482 -7.56 29.76 -5.43
C GLY A 482 -8.71 28.89 -4.92
N LYS A 483 -8.55 27.57 -4.85
CA LYS A 483 -9.56 26.68 -4.27
C LYS A 483 -9.49 26.75 -2.75
N THR A 484 -10.63 26.99 -2.12
CA THR A 484 -10.74 27.11 -0.66
C THR A 484 -11.24 25.81 -0.06
N TYR A 485 -10.58 25.38 1.00
CA TYR A 485 -10.91 24.21 1.81
C TYR A 485 -11.39 24.68 3.18
N LYS A 486 -12.39 23.97 3.71
CA LYS A 486 -12.88 24.15 5.08
C LYS A 486 -12.48 22.93 5.89
N GLY A 487 -11.75 23.14 6.97
CA GLY A 487 -11.26 22.05 7.80
C GLY A 487 -12.41 21.20 8.35
N GLN A 488 -13.52 21.83 8.71
CA GLN A 488 -14.71 21.13 9.23
C GLN A 488 -15.32 20.17 8.19
N ASP A 489 -15.27 20.50 6.90
CA ASP A 489 -15.84 19.64 5.85
C ASP A 489 -15.09 18.30 5.76
N ASP A 490 -13.77 18.31 6.01
CA ASP A 490 -12.95 17.09 6.03
C ASP A 490 -13.35 16.16 7.19
N TYR A 491 -13.59 16.72 8.39
CA TYR A 491 -14.08 15.96 9.55
C TYR A 491 -15.48 15.39 9.32
N ASP A 492 -16.41 16.23 8.83
CA ASP A 492 -17.80 15.85 8.56
C ASP A 492 -17.87 14.76 7.48
N PHE A 493 -17.03 14.86 6.45
CA PHE A 493 -16.92 13.86 5.40
C PHE A 493 -16.46 12.51 5.98
N MET A 494 -15.41 12.51 6.80
CA MET A 494 -14.90 11.29 7.44
C MET A 494 -15.96 10.64 8.34
N ASP A 495 -16.63 11.42 9.19
CA ASP A 495 -17.69 10.91 10.07
C ASP A 495 -18.86 10.32 9.29
N ASN A 496 -19.28 10.98 8.20
CA ASN A 496 -20.34 10.49 7.33
C ASN A 496 -19.94 9.16 6.68
N MET A 497 -18.73 9.05 6.14
CA MET A 497 -18.24 7.84 5.47
C MET A 497 -18.12 6.67 6.45
N LEU A 498 -17.44 6.86 7.57
CA LEU A 498 -17.31 5.82 8.59
C LEU A 498 -18.68 5.44 9.18
N GLY A 499 -19.58 6.41 9.36
CA GLY A 499 -20.93 6.19 9.86
C GLY A 499 -21.76 5.22 9.00
N LYS A 500 -21.56 5.19 7.69
CA LYS A 500 -22.27 4.28 6.76
C LYS A 500 -21.97 2.80 7.01
N LEU A 501 -20.77 2.49 7.54
CA LEU A 501 -20.36 1.11 7.84
C LEU A 501 -21.12 0.50 9.03
N LYS A 502 -21.87 1.31 9.79
CA LYS A 502 -22.81 0.80 10.80
C LYS A 502 -23.83 -0.19 10.23
N LYS A 503 -24.09 -0.12 8.91
CA LYS A 503 -24.83 -1.14 8.15
C LYS A 503 -24.42 -2.57 8.53
N PHE A 504 -23.14 -2.80 8.82
CA PHE A 504 -22.60 -4.12 9.15
C PHE A 504 -22.42 -4.35 10.65
N THR A 505 -21.94 -3.35 11.40
CA THR A 505 -21.74 -3.49 12.85
C THR A 505 -23.06 -3.64 13.60
N ASP A 506 -24.14 -2.99 13.16
CA ASP A 506 -25.50 -3.18 13.70
C ASP A 506 -26.03 -4.60 13.47
N GLN A 507 -25.46 -5.35 12.50
CA GLN A 507 -25.75 -6.77 12.26
C GLN A 507 -24.81 -7.73 13.01
N GLY A 508 -23.86 -7.20 13.78
CA GLY A 508 -22.90 -7.97 14.57
C GLY A 508 -21.61 -8.36 13.85
N TYR A 509 -21.38 -7.87 12.62
CA TYR A 509 -20.13 -8.12 11.89
C TYR A 509 -19.06 -7.10 12.28
N GLY A 510 -17.79 -7.51 12.25
CA GLY A 510 -16.68 -6.58 12.45
C GLY A 510 -16.41 -5.76 11.19
N ILE A 511 -15.65 -4.67 11.36
CA ILE A 511 -15.13 -3.85 10.26
C ILE A 511 -13.64 -3.70 10.48
N ILE A 512 -12.86 -3.97 9.43
CA ILE A 512 -11.45 -3.65 9.39
C ILE A 512 -11.27 -2.66 8.24
N LEU A 513 -10.72 -1.47 8.53
CA LEU A 513 -10.19 -0.63 7.47
C LEU A 513 -8.86 -1.27 7.07
N GLY A 514 -8.90 -2.18 6.09
CA GLY A 514 -7.78 -3.06 5.73
C GLY A 514 -6.55 -2.26 5.30
N GLU A 515 -6.80 -1.11 4.70
CA GLU A 515 -5.83 -0.07 4.44
C GLU A 515 -6.46 1.28 4.72
N CYS A 516 -5.72 2.15 5.37
CA CYS A 516 -6.05 3.56 5.44
C CYS A 516 -4.79 4.40 5.64
N GLY A 517 -4.87 5.67 5.27
CA GLY A 517 -3.86 6.63 5.65
C GLY A 517 -3.56 7.68 4.59
N VAL A 518 -2.33 8.18 4.66
CA VAL A 518 -1.78 9.15 3.73
C VAL A 518 -0.52 8.52 3.16
N VAL A 519 -0.46 8.32 1.85
CA VAL A 519 0.63 7.54 1.22
C VAL A 519 1.96 8.31 1.13
N LYS A 520 1.98 9.59 1.54
CA LYS A 520 3.16 10.44 1.48
C LYS A 520 3.35 11.25 2.77
N GLY A 521 4.47 11.00 3.45
CA GLY A 521 4.80 11.63 4.74
C GLY A 521 5.06 13.14 4.70
N TYR A 522 5.29 13.75 3.53
CA TYR A 522 5.50 15.20 3.42
C TYR A 522 4.21 16.03 3.46
N LYS A 523 3.03 15.40 3.51
CA LYS A 523 1.75 16.11 3.67
C LYS A 523 1.63 16.69 5.08
N ASP A 524 1.01 17.85 5.19
CA ASP A 524 0.75 18.53 6.47
C ASP A 524 -0.43 17.88 7.19
N ASN A 525 -0.48 17.93 8.53
CA ASN A 525 -1.57 17.40 9.37
C ASN A 525 -1.83 15.87 9.32
N ILE A 526 -0.86 15.05 8.91
CA ILE A 526 -1.01 13.58 8.94
C ILE A 526 -1.32 13.04 10.36
N PRO A 527 -0.68 13.54 11.45
CA PRO A 527 -0.96 13.05 12.80
C PRO A 527 -2.40 13.34 13.25
N ASP A 528 -2.97 14.47 12.83
CA ASP A 528 -4.36 14.84 13.14
C ASP A 528 -5.35 13.98 12.34
N PHE A 529 -5.10 13.79 11.04
CA PHE A 529 -5.86 12.85 10.20
C PHE A 529 -5.88 11.45 10.82
N MET A 530 -4.71 10.92 11.15
CA MET A 530 -4.55 9.59 11.73
C MET A 530 -5.23 9.49 13.09
N THR A 531 -5.01 10.47 13.98
CA THR A 531 -5.63 10.50 15.32
C THR A 531 -7.16 10.51 15.22
N TYR A 532 -7.72 11.36 14.35
CA TYR A 532 -9.16 11.46 14.18
C TYR A 532 -9.74 10.16 13.59
N LEU A 533 -9.18 9.68 12.47
CA LEU A 533 -9.59 8.44 11.82
C LEU A 533 -9.56 7.26 12.78
N PHE A 534 -8.47 7.09 13.53
CA PHE A 534 -8.31 6.00 14.47
C PHE A 534 -9.31 6.10 15.62
N THR A 535 -9.50 7.30 16.18
CA THR A 535 -10.45 7.54 17.26
C THR A 535 -11.88 7.24 16.82
N GLN A 536 -12.31 7.73 15.65
CA GLN A 536 -13.67 7.50 15.14
C GLN A 536 -13.88 6.02 14.77
N SER A 537 -12.88 5.38 14.15
CA SER A 537 -12.91 3.94 13.86
C SER A 537 -13.13 3.12 15.14
N LYS A 538 -12.39 3.40 16.23
CA LYS A 538 -12.60 2.67 17.50
C LYS A 538 -13.96 2.96 18.12
N LYS A 539 -14.44 4.22 18.10
CA LYS A 539 -15.78 4.59 18.59
C LYS A 539 -16.89 3.80 17.88
N LEU A 540 -16.71 3.51 16.59
CA LEU A 540 -17.67 2.74 15.79
C LEU A 540 -17.42 1.22 15.82
N GLY A 541 -16.49 0.74 16.65
CA GLY A 541 -16.20 -0.69 16.82
C GLY A 541 -15.40 -1.32 15.68
N MET A 542 -14.59 -0.51 14.99
CA MET A 542 -13.75 -0.93 13.86
C MET A 542 -12.28 -1.11 14.27
N THR A 543 -11.51 -1.75 13.39
CA THR A 543 -10.04 -1.81 13.50
C THR A 543 -9.43 -1.11 12.29
N PRO A 544 -8.79 0.07 12.46
CA PRO A 544 -8.06 0.72 11.38
C PRO A 544 -6.66 0.10 11.23
N VAL A 545 -6.19 -0.07 10.00
CA VAL A 545 -4.87 -0.63 9.69
C VAL A 545 -4.12 0.32 8.74
N TRP A 546 -3.14 1.04 9.27
CA TRP A 546 -2.40 2.07 8.52
C TRP A 546 -1.61 1.46 7.36
N TRP A 547 -1.62 2.10 6.19
CA TRP A 547 -0.79 1.69 5.05
C TRP A 547 0.61 2.31 5.14
N ASP A 548 1.64 1.47 5.07
CA ASP A 548 3.04 1.90 5.08
C ASP A 548 3.87 1.15 4.04
N GLU A 549 4.36 1.91 3.06
CA GLU A 549 5.15 1.41 1.93
C GLU A 549 6.63 1.23 2.28
N GLY A 550 7.05 1.59 3.49
CA GLY A 550 8.44 1.55 3.95
C GLY A 550 9.02 2.90 4.30
N HIS A 551 8.24 3.97 4.26
CA HIS A 551 8.73 5.32 4.51
C HIS A 551 8.41 5.83 5.92
N TYR A 552 7.33 5.37 6.57
CA TYR A 552 7.03 5.79 7.94
C TYR A 552 7.87 5.03 8.97
N TYR A 553 8.05 3.74 8.76
CA TYR A 553 8.69 2.83 9.71
C TYR A 553 10.02 2.27 9.20
N ASN A 554 11.10 2.51 9.94
CA ASN A 554 12.39 1.87 9.69
C ASN A 554 12.33 0.41 10.13
N ARG A 555 12.10 -0.49 9.16
CA ARG A 555 11.92 -1.93 9.37
C ARG A 555 13.15 -2.64 9.90
N GLY A 556 14.35 -2.16 9.52
CA GLY A 556 15.62 -2.77 9.91
C GLY A 556 16.00 -2.47 11.37
N ASP A 557 15.60 -1.30 11.87
CA ASP A 557 15.95 -0.85 13.21
C ASP A 557 14.79 -0.84 14.20
N GLY A 558 13.57 -1.06 13.72
CA GLY A 558 12.42 -1.34 14.58
C GLY A 558 11.79 -0.09 15.17
N TYR A 559 11.78 1.05 14.48
CA TYR A 559 11.18 2.30 14.97
C TYR A 559 10.49 3.11 13.87
N PHE A 560 9.54 3.97 14.25
CA PHE A 560 8.92 4.92 13.32
C PHE A 560 9.90 6.06 13.03
N ALA A 561 10.38 6.15 11.79
CA ALA A 561 11.23 7.25 11.34
C ALA A 561 10.47 8.57 11.35
N TYR A 562 9.20 8.57 10.93
CA TYR A 562 8.30 9.68 11.18
C TYR A 562 7.79 9.61 12.63
N ASP A 563 8.48 10.32 13.52
CA ASP A 563 8.24 10.24 14.96
C ASP A 563 6.80 10.62 15.30
N ASP A 564 6.29 11.71 14.74
CA ASP A 564 4.91 12.16 14.96
C ASP A 564 3.84 11.12 14.60
N VAL A 565 4.03 10.33 13.54
CA VAL A 565 3.16 9.18 13.21
C VAL A 565 3.29 8.08 14.26
N GLY A 566 4.50 7.72 14.67
CA GLY A 566 4.74 6.76 15.75
C GLY A 566 4.12 7.23 17.08
N GLN A 567 4.22 8.51 17.39
CA GLN A 567 3.65 9.11 18.60
C GLN A 567 2.12 9.06 18.60
N VAL A 568 1.44 9.02 17.45
CA VAL A 568 -0.02 8.80 17.42
C VAL A 568 -0.36 7.42 18.00
N TYR A 569 0.33 6.36 17.58
CA TYR A 569 0.15 5.02 18.17
C TYR A 569 0.44 5.05 19.68
N ALA A 570 1.56 5.64 20.08
CA ALA A 570 1.96 5.69 21.48
C ALA A 570 0.95 6.44 22.36
N LYS A 571 0.46 7.60 21.91
CA LYS A 571 -0.56 8.39 22.61
C LYS A 571 -1.90 7.65 22.72
N LEU A 572 -2.37 7.04 21.63
CA LEU A 572 -3.65 6.34 21.61
C LEU A 572 -3.66 5.07 22.46
N THR A 573 -2.50 4.43 22.64
CA THR A 573 -2.37 3.16 23.38
C THR A 573 -1.81 3.34 24.78
N GLY A 574 -1.21 4.49 25.09
CA GLY A 574 -0.46 4.73 26.31
C GLY A 574 0.89 3.98 26.35
N SER A 575 1.37 3.49 25.22
CA SER A 575 2.65 2.80 25.12
C SER A 575 3.83 3.77 25.24
N LYS A 576 5.01 3.23 25.52
CA LYS A 576 6.26 3.98 25.61
C LYS A 576 7.28 3.26 24.73
N PRO A 577 7.38 3.63 23.45
CA PRO A 577 8.27 2.95 22.52
C PRO A 577 9.72 3.09 22.95
N ASN A 578 10.51 2.04 22.74
CA ASN A 578 11.94 2.07 22.97
C ASN A 578 12.63 2.56 21.70
N ILE A 579 12.85 3.87 21.61
CA ILE A 579 13.51 4.49 20.46
C ILE A 579 15.03 4.32 20.62
N PRO A 580 15.73 3.73 19.63
CA PRO A 580 17.19 3.63 19.66
C PRO A 580 17.86 5.00 19.86
N ALA A 581 18.97 5.06 20.60
CA ALA A 581 19.67 6.33 20.85
C ALA A 581 20.18 7.02 19.57
N ASN A 582 20.46 6.23 18.54
CA ASN A 582 20.88 6.68 17.21
C ASN A 582 19.72 6.77 16.21
N ALA A 583 18.46 6.79 16.67
CA ALA A 583 17.32 6.90 15.78
C ALA A 583 17.28 8.26 15.09
N GLU A 584 17.26 8.24 13.77
CA GLU A 584 17.03 9.42 12.95
C GLU A 584 15.53 9.64 12.79
N LEU A 585 15.01 10.63 13.51
CA LEU A 585 13.60 10.99 13.54
C LEU A 585 13.31 12.17 12.62
N VAL A 586 12.27 12.04 11.80
CA VAL A 586 11.69 13.09 10.96
C VAL A 586 10.24 13.37 11.38
N TYR A 587 9.68 14.45 10.86
CA TYR A 587 8.30 14.85 11.11
C TYR A 587 7.55 15.01 9.79
N THR A 588 6.26 14.70 9.81
CA THR A 588 5.37 14.93 8.66
C THR A 588 5.21 16.42 8.37
N GLY A 589 4.69 16.77 7.19
CA GLY A 589 4.64 18.17 6.73
C GLY A 589 6.00 18.75 6.32
N ILE A 590 7.09 18.00 6.57
CA ILE A 590 8.44 18.34 6.13
C ILE A 590 8.78 17.47 4.92
N LYS A 591 9.24 18.11 3.84
CA LYS A 591 9.81 17.44 2.66
C LYS A 591 11.18 16.83 3.00
N THR A 592 11.24 15.81 3.85
CA THR A 592 12.48 15.08 4.16
C THR A 592 12.36 13.61 3.79
N VAL A 593 13.47 13.03 3.37
CA VAL A 593 13.62 11.59 3.13
C VAL A 593 13.95 10.91 4.47
N PRO A 594 13.37 9.74 4.78
CA PRO A 594 13.77 8.94 5.93
C PRO A 594 15.26 8.60 5.86
N ALA A 595 15.89 8.47 7.03
CA ALA A 595 17.24 7.97 7.15
C ALA A 595 17.42 6.60 6.48
N GLU A 596 18.14 6.57 5.37
CA GLU A 596 18.67 5.34 4.79
C GLU A 596 19.96 4.97 5.54
N LYS A 597 20.16 3.67 5.86
CA LYS A 597 21.42 3.18 6.44
C LYS A 597 22.59 3.57 5.54
N ASN A 598 23.78 3.78 6.11
CA ASN A 598 24.99 4.03 5.34
C ASN A 598 25.15 2.97 4.22
N GLU A 599 24.85 3.36 2.98
CA GLU A 599 25.02 2.51 1.81
C GLU A 599 26.45 2.62 1.28
N ASN A 600 26.93 1.61 0.54
CA ASN A 600 28.19 1.72 -0.20
C ASN A 600 28.17 2.93 -1.16
N PRO A 601 29.20 3.79 -1.22
CA PRO A 601 30.47 3.73 -0.49
C PRO A 601 30.44 4.34 0.92
N LYS A 602 31.46 4.03 1.74
CA LYS A 602 31.57 4.46 3.16
C LYS A 602 31.26 5.95 3.33
N VAL A 603 30.22 6.27 4.08
CA VAL A 603 29.90 7.63 4.51
C VAL A 603 30.86 8.07 5.63
N VAL A 604 31.43 9.26 5.51
CA VAL A 604 32.38 9.84 6.49
C VAL A 604 31.84 11.12 7.15
N ALA A 605 30.88 11.79 6.52
CA ALA A 605 30.14 12.90 7.10
C ALA A 605 28.85 13.15 6.31
N THR A 606 27.83 13.71 6.96
CA THR A 606 26.54 14.01 6.33
C THR A 606 26.08 15.41 6.70
N TRP A 607 25.63 16.16 5.70
CA TRP A 607 24.79 17.34 5.88
C TRP A 607 23.33 16.96 5.64
N ASN A 608 22.47 17.27 6.61
CA ASN A 608 21.02 17.18 6.45
C ASN A 608 20.43 18.58 6.49
N GLY A 609 19.47 18.85 5.62
CA GLY A 609 18.86 20.18 5.52
C GLY A 609 17.74 20.24 4.50
N GLU A 610 17.48 21.45 4.01
CA GLU A 610 16.69 21.68 2.82
C GLU A 610 17.32 22.86 2.07
N PHE A 611 17.70 22.63 0.82
CA PHE A 611 18.21 23.66 -0.08
C PHE A 611 17.43 23.61 -1.40
N LEU A 612 16.86 24.73 -1.81
CA LEU A 612 16.04 24.85 -3.02
C LEU A 612 16.38 26.13 -3.79
N ARG A 613 16.60 25.99 -5.11
CA ARG A 613 16.79 27.09 -6.07
C ARG A 613 15.46 27.56 -6.64
N HIS A 614 15.24 28.89 -6.71
CA HIS A 614 14.18 29.47 -7.54
C HIS A 614 14.69 30.69 -8.33
N THR A 615 13.98 31.09 -9.38
CA THR A 615 14.28 32.30 -10.16
C THR A 615 13.33 33.43 -9.78
N ASN A 616 13.73 34.66 -10.08
CA ASN A 616 12.88 35.84 -9.95
C ASN A 616 11.83 35.81 -11.06
N GLY A 617 10.54 35.90 -10.72
CA GLY A 617 9.41 35.83 -11.66
C GLY A 617 8.16 35.19 -11.05
N ASP A 618 7.19 34.83 -11.90
CA ASP A 618 5.87 34.33 -11.49
C ASP A 618 5.93 33.09 -10.56
N THR A 619 6.99 32.28 -10.66
CA THR A 619 7.23 31.09 -9.81
C THR A 619 7.60 31.46 -8.36
N ALA A 620 8.24 32.60 -8.13
CA ALA A 620 8.58 33.08 -6.78
C ALA A 620 7.31 33.49 -6.00
N GLU A 621 6.32 34.09 -6.68
CA GLU A 621 5.02 34.44 -6.09
C GLU A 621 4.16 33.20 -5.79
N ILE A 622 4.31 32.11 -6.55
CA ILE A 622 3.68 30.81 -6.28
C ILE A 622 4.32 30.17 -5.04
N LEU A 623 5.65 30.08 -4.99
CA LEU A 623 6.38 29.51 -3.84
C LEU A 623 6.19 30.31 -2.54
N LYS A 624 6.12 31.65 -2.61
CA LYS A 624 5.76 32.53 -1.49
C LYS A 624 4.38 32.22 -0.93
N LYS A 625 3.42 31.85 -1.77
CA LYS A 625 2.05 31.47 -1.36
C LYS A 625 1.98 30.06 -0.81
N GLU A 626 2.76 29.12 -1.36
CA GLU A 626 2.78 27.72 -0.94
C GLU A 626 3.62 27.46 0.32
N ARG A 627 4.68 28.25 0.55
CA ARG A 627 5.69 28.02 1.60
C ARG A 627 6.01 29.29 2.41
N PRO A 628 5.01 30.08 2.87
CA PRO A 628 5.22 31.42 3.44
C PRO A 628 6.09 31.43 4.71
N ASP A 629 6.13 30.33 5.46
CA ASP A 629 6.88 30.22 6.72
C ASP A 629 8.37 29.91 6.51
N SER A 630 8.79 29.56 5.30
CA SER A 630 10.16 29.15 4.94
C SER A 630 10.79 29.97 3.81
N PHE A 631 10.00 30.84 3.18
CA PHE A 631 10.37 31.58 1.98
C PHE A 631 10.51 33.08 2.26
N ASP A 632 11.67 33.66 1.97
CA ASP A 632 11.91 35.10 2.03
C ASP A 632 11.86 35.69 0.62
N ALA A 633 10.87 36.55 0.36
CA ALA A 633 10.67 37.18 -0.94
C ALA A 633 11.79 38.14 -1.38
N ASN A 634 12.72 38.48 -0.48
CA ASN A 634 13.90 39.28 -0.80
C ASN A 634 15.10 38.43 -1.23
N ASN A 635 15.03 37.11 -1.07
CA ASN A 635 16.09 36.16 -1.42
C ASN A 635 15.66 35.27 -2.59
N ASN A 636 16.63 34.71 -3.31
CA ASN A 636 16.36 33.93 -4.52
C ASN A 636 16.30 32.40 -4.23
N GLY A 637 16.22 31.94 -2.96
CA GLY A 637 16.17 30.51 -2.59
C GLY A 637 15.66 30.22 -1.16
N ILE A 638 15.40 28.94 -0.85
CA ILE A 638 15.18 28.42 0.52
C ILE A 638 16.42 27.63 0.94
N GLY A 639 16.90 27.84 2.16
CA GLY A 639 18.11 27.19 2.67
C GLY A 639 18.10 27.03 4.18
N VAL A 640 18.07 25.79 4.68
CA VAL A 640 18.16 25.46 6.11
C VAL A 640 19.06 24.25 6.31
N THR A 641 20.08 24.36 7.15
CA THR A 641 20.82 23.20 7.69
C THR A 641 20.07 22.70 8.92
N LYS A 642 19.75 21.40 8.96
CA LYS A 642 19.09 20.72 10.08
C LYS A 642 20.09 20.02 11.00
N SER A 643 21.08 19.33 10.44
CA SER A 643 22.12 18.68 11.21
C SER A 643 23.38 18.40 10.39
N LEU A 644 24.50 18.25 11.10
CA LEU A 644 25.75 17.68 10.60
C LEU A 644 26.01 16.39 11.38
N ILE A 645 26.36 15.31 10.68
CA ILE A 645 26.57 13.98 11.26
C ILE A 645 27.96 13.48 10.87
N ASP A 646 28.69 12.88 11.80
CA ASP A 646 29.97 12.22 11.53
C ASP A 646 29.81 10.84 10.85
N GLY A 647 30.93 10.24 10.42
CA GLY A 647 30.94 8.91 9.79
C GLY A 647 30.56 7.76 10.74
N SER A 648 30.41 8.02 12.04
CA SER A 648 29.95 7.07 13.05
C SER A 648 28.45 7.24 13.37
N GLY A 649 27.77 8.20 12.74
CA GLY A 649 26.35 8.49 12.96
C GLY A 649 26.08 9.41 14.16
N ASN A 650 27.09 10.04 14.75
CA ASN A 650 26.88 10.99 15.84
C ASN A 650 26.50 12.36 15.27
N VAL A 651 25.41 12.92 15.80
CA VAL A 651 25.03 14.32 15.55
C VAL A 651 25.90 15.21 16.45
N THR A 652 26.49 16.26 15.88
CA THR A 652 27.15 17.30 16.67
C THR A 652 26.16 18.43 16.91
N ASP A 653 25.84 18.72 18.17
CA ASP A 653 24.88 19.76 18.54
C ASP A 653 25.27 21.12 17.97
N GLY A 654 24.40 21.65 17.09
CA GLY A 654 24.18 23.06 16.90
C GLY A 654 22.67 23.28 16.96
N ASP A 655 22.18 23.86 18.05
CA ASP A 655 20.77 24.16 18.36
C ASP A 655 19.99 24.87 17.22
N VAL A 656 19.53 24.15 16.19
CA VAL A 656 18.61 24.72 15.19
C VAL A 656 17.54 23.71 14.78
N ALA A 657 16.46 23.66 15.57
CA ALA A 657 15.06 23.59 15.10
C ALA A 657 14.05 23.15 16.18
N LYS A 658 14.45 23.00 17.46
CA LYS A 658 13.48 22.72 18.55
C LYS A 658 13.18 23.93 19.44
N SER A 659 14.05 24.94 19.53
CA SER A 659 13.79 26.11 20.40
C SER A 659 12.92 27.21 19.78
N ASN A 660 12.67 27.17 18.46
CA ASN A 660 11.90 28.22 17.78
C ASN A 660 10.47 27.79 17.44
N TYR A 661 10.16 26.50 17.31
CA TYR A 661 8.78 26.09 17.02
C TYR A 661 7.83 26.34 18.21
N ASP A 662 8.29 26.09 19.45
CA ASP A 662 7.52 26.32 20.68
C ASP A 662 7.48 27.80 21.13
N LYS A 663 8.32 28.67 20.57
CA LYS A 663 8.28 30.13 20.81
C LYS A 663 7.40 30.88 19.81
N ILE A 664 6.95 30.24 18.73
CA ILE A 664 6.34 30.93 17.57
C ILE A 664 4.80 31.11 17.67
N PHE A 665 4.04 30.45 18.55
CA PHE A 665 2.57 30.69 18.61
C PHE A 665 1.96 30.91 20.00
N GLY A 666 2.64 31.68 20.85
CA GLY A 666 2.16 32.09 22.18
C GLY A 666 1.98 33.60 22.36
N LYS A 667 1.06 34.22 21.60
CA LYS A 667 0.63 35.64 21.67
C LYS A 667 1.67 36.69 21.21
N TRP A 668 1.16 37.81 20.68
CA TRP A 668 1.86 39.06 20.31
C TRP A 668 2.27 39.23 18.84
N TRP A 669 1.27 39.43 17.98
CA TRP A 669 1.36 40.42 16.90
C TRP A 669 0.77 41.73 17.42
N GLU A 670 1.61 42.72 17.74
CA GLU A 670 1.26 44.13 17.55
C GLU A 670 2.50 44.90 17.04
N LYS A 671 2.35 45.39 15.80
CA LYS A 671 3.04 46.50 15.14
C LYS A 671 4.29 47.07 15.82
N THR A 672 5.42 47.08 15.11
CA THR A 672 6.28 48.28 15.05
C THR A 672 6.97 48.37 13.70
N GLU A 673 6.81 49.54 13.08
CA GLU A 673 7.46 50.00 11.86
C GLU A 673 8.94 50.29 12.14
N PHE A 674 9.87 49.76 11.35
CA PHE A 674 11.17 50.41 11.11
C PHE A 674 11.68 50.05 9.71
N TRP A 675 11.62 51.04 8.82
CA TRP A 675 12.21 51.03 7.49
C TRP A 675 13.40 51.99 7.51
N THR A 676 14.61 51.51 7.21
CA THR A 676 15.65 52.29 6.52
C THR A 676 16.43 51.39 5.57
N PRO A 677 16.78 51.87 4.36
CA PRO A 677 17.32 51.08 3.28
C PRO A 677 18.84 50.96 3.39
N ASP A 678 19.36 49.74 3.54
CA ASP A 678 20.63 49.30 2.96
C ASP A 678 20.74 47.75 3.10
N THR A 679 20.99 47.11 1.96
CA THR A 679 21.40 45.71 1.70
C THR A 679 21.42 44.73 2.88
N HIS A 680 20.44 43.84 2.95
CA HIS A 680 20.46 42.66 3.84
C HIS A 680 21.09 41.47 3.10
N TYR A 681 22.37 41.17 3.41
CA TYR A 681 23.01 39.89 3.07
C TYR A 681 22.55 38.83 4.08
N GLY A 682 21.54 38.04 3.73
CA GLY A 682 20.98 37.00 4.59
C GLY A 682 21.80 35.70 4.58
N TRP A 683 22.93 35.67 5.27
CA TRP A 683 23.66 34.43 5.56
C TRP A 683 22.94 33.66 6.67
N THR A 684 22.56 32.40 6.45
CA THR A 684 22.46 31.47 7.58
C THR A 684 23.84 30.88 7.79
N ASN A 685 24.63 31.54 8.60
CA ASN A 685 25.84 30.93 9.12
C ASN A 685 25.43 29.81 10.08
N SER A 686 25.92 28.59 9.84
CA SER A 686 26.15 27.62 10.92
C SER A 686 27.48 27.92 11.63
N THR A 687 27.85 29.20 11.79
CA THR A 687 29.01 29.58 12.60
C THR A 687 28.55 29.74 14.04
N THR A 688 28.62 28.67 14.82
CA THR A 688 29.20 28.64 16.17
C THR A 688 28.90 27.30 16.85
N GLY A 689 29.89 26.42 16.87
CA GLY A 689 30.14 25.66 18.08
C GLY A 689 30.65 26.64 19.14
N VAL A 690 29.81 27.03 20.10
CA VAL A 690 30.33 27.58 21.35
C VAL A 690 30.62 26.37 22.23
N ASN A 691 31.92 26.01 22.25
CA ASN A 691 32.56 24.79 22.77
C ASN A 691 32.82 23.70 21.72
N GLY A 692 33.86 23.92 20.91
CA GLY A 692 34.80 22.87 20.48
C GLY A 692 34.27 21.71 19.65
N GLU A 693 34.73 21.68 18.39
CA GLU A 693 34.77 20.53 17.46
C GLU A 693 33.49 20.26 16.64
N ALA A 694 33.48 20.79 15.41
CA ALA A 694 32.65 20.27 14.33
C ALA A 694 33.07 18.82 14.00
N PRO A 695 32.16 17.94 13.52
CA PRO A 695 32.46 16.54 13.27
C PRO A 695 33.48 16.43 12.16
N ASP A 696 34.66 15.90 12.49
CA ASP A 696 35.71 15.54 11.52
C ASP A 696 36.09 16.62 10.48
N ASN A 697 35.89 17.91 10.82
CA ASN A 697 36.11 19.10 9.98
C ASN A 697 35.02 19.41 8.93
N LEU A 698 33.79 18.88 9.01
CA LEU A 698 32.68 19.28 8.11
C LEU A 698 32.07 20.63 8.50
N ILE A 699 32.07 21.59 7.58
CA ILE A 699 31.37 22.87 7.66
C ILE A 699 30.42 22.98 6.46
N ALA A 700 29.18 23.42 6.69
CA ALA A 700 28.21 23.65 5.63
C ALA A 700 27.68 25.08 5.67
N GLU A 701 27.77 25.78 4.54
CA GLU A 701 27.27 27.13 4.34
C GLU A 701 26.25 27.15 3.22
N ILE A 702 25.11 27.82 3.43
CA ILE A 702 24.09 27.96 2.40
C ILE A 702 24.05 29.41 1.94
N ASP A 703 24.36 29.61 0.67
CA ASP A 703 24.26 30.91 0.02
C ASP A 703 22.88 31.04 -0.63
N ARG A 704 22.03 31.86 0.02
CA ARG A 704 20.66 32.13 -0.43
C ARG A 704 20.59 33.10 -1.61
N GLU A 705 21.68 33.84 -1.89
CA GLU A 705 21.77 34.81 -2.97
C GLU A 705 22.23 34.14 -4.27
N TYR A 706 23.22 33.23 -4.17
CA TYR A 706 23.86 32.56 -5.31
C TYR A 706 23.43 31.10 -5.49
N TRP A 707 22.41 30.65 -4.75
CA TRP A 707 21.74 29.36 -4.94
C TRP A 707 22.65 28.16 -4.79
N ASN A 708 23.27 27.97 -3.64
CA ASN A 708 24.11 26.78 -3.45
C ASN A 708 24.35 26.45 -1.98
N VAL A 709 24.79 25.22 -1.75
CA VAL A 709 25.39 24.80 -0.49
C VAL A 709 26.88 24.58 -0.71
N HIS A 710 27.71 25.19 0.13
CA HIS A 710 29.14 24.97 0.18
C HIS A 710 29.43 23.99 1.32
N LEU A 711 30.21 22.96 1.02
CA LEU A 711 30.70 21.98 1.99
C LEU A 711 32.22 22.10 2.09
N ASN A 712 32.71 22.41 3.29
CA ASN A 712 34.12 22.35 3.62
C ASN A 712 34.38 21.09 4.43
N TYR A 713 35.33 20.27 4.02
CA TYR A 713 35.71 19.07 4.74
C TYR A 713 37.23 18.89 4.62
N ASP A 714 37.83 18.12 5.53
CA ASP A 714 39.23 17.71 5.35
C ASP A 714 39.32 16.57 4.32
N TRP A 715 39.19 16.96 3.05
CA TRP A 715 39.21 16.05 1.90
C TRP A 715 40.52 15.25 1.78
N SER A 716 41.60 15.68 2.44
CA SER A 716 42.87 14.97 2.45
C SER A 716 42.79 13.60 3.13
N LYS A 717 41.81 13.42 4.03
CA LYS A 717 41.53 12.15 4.73
C LYS A 717 40.96 11.05 3.82
N LEU A 718 40.45 11.40 2.64
CA LEU A 718 39.73 10.46 1.76
C LEU A 718 40.64 9.89 0.67
N GLU A 719 40.64 8.57 0.47
CA GLU A 719 41.43 7.90 -0.58
C GLU A 719 40.81 8.14 -1.97
N LYS A 720 39.50 7.91 -2.11
CA LYS A 720 38.70 8.20 -3.31
C LYS A 720 37.47 9.04 -2.93
N PRO A 721 37.59 10.37 -2.82
CA PRO A 721 36.48 11.23 -2.38
C PRO A 721 35.31 11.16 -3.36
N CYS A 722 34.11 11.02 -2.81
CA CYS A 722 32.86 11.11 -3.54
C CYS A 722 31.77 11.72 -2.67
N ILE A 723 30.68 12.19 -3.26
CA ILE A 723 29.48 12.62 -2.52
C ILE A 723 28.24 11.84 -2.96
N ARG A 724 27.26 11.67 -2.08
CA ARG A 724 25.91 11.23 -2.44
C ARG A 724 24.94 12.36 -2.15
N VAL A 725 24.05 12.68 -3.10
CA VAL A 725 23.08 13.77 -2.97
C VAL A 725 21.67 13.20 -3.01
N THR A 726 20.86 13.57 -2.02
CA THR A 726 19.48 13.12 -1.87
C THR A 726 18.52 14.29 -2.04
N ALA A 727 17.62 14.16 -3.02
CA ALA A 727 16.52 15.10 -3.23
C ALA A 727 15.34 14.84 -2.29
N ALA A 728 14.50 15.85 -2.08
CA ALA A 728 13.19 15.65 -1.47
C ALA A 728 12.35 14.65 -2.27
N ASP A 729 11.51 13.88 -1.57
CA ASP A 729 10.62 12.90 -2.19
C ASP A 729 9.38 13.56 -2.82
N ASP A 730 9.60 14.45 -3.78
CA ASP A 730 8.57 15.04 -4.63
C ASP A 730 9.00 15.01 -6.11
N PRO A 731 8.08 14.96 -7.08
CA PRO A 731 8.45 14.77 -8.49
C PRO A 731 9.42 15.80 -9.07
N ILE A 732 9.33 17.05 -8.61
CA ILE A 732 10.18 18.15 -9.10
C ILE A 732 11.60 17.96 -8.57
N SER A 733 11.72 17.60 -7.29
CA SER A 733 12.98 17.29 -6.65
C SER A 733 13.61 16.00 -7.21
N GLN A 734 12.81 14.99 -7.54
CA GLN A 734 13.29 13.74 -8.13
C GLN A 734 13.77 13.87 -9.60
N SER A 735 13.49 15.01 -10.26
CA SER A 735 14.04 15.36 -11.58
C SER A 735 15.24 16.32 -11.51
N LEU A 736 15.91 16.44 -10.36
CA LEU A 736 17.02 17.37 -10.18
C LEU A 736 18.16 17.15 -11.19
N ASP A 737 18.75 18.25 -11.63
CA ASP A 737 19.91 18.28 -12.50
C ASP A 737 21.08 18.92 -11.74
N LEU A 738 22.02 18.11 -11.27
CA LEU A 738 23.01 18.51 -10.27
C LEU A 738 24.21 19.22 -10.93
N GLN A 739 24.69 20.28 -10.29
CA GLN A 739 25.91 20.97 -10.65
C GLN A 739 26.88 20.99 -9.46
N ILE A 740 28.14 20.60 -9.70
CA ILE A 740 29.19 20.54 -8.68
C ILE A 740 30.42 21.31 -9.15
N GLY A 741 30.98 22.10 -8.25
CA GLY A 741 32.12 22.98 -8.53
C GLY A 741 33.06 23.12 -7.34
N TYR A 742 34.22 23.69 -7.61
CA TYR A 742 35.27 23.92 -6.60
C TYR A 742 35.56 25.41 -6.45
N LEU A 743 35.66 25.86 -5.20
CA LEU A 743 36.16 27.20 -4.85
C LEU A 743 37.53 27.07 -4.20
N SER A 744 38.49 27.88 -4.66
CA SER A 744 39.81 27.98 -4.03
C SER A 744 39.68 28.51 -2.60
N SER A 745 40.46 27.93 -1.68
CA SER A 745 40.43 28.17 -0.23
C SER A 745 40.29 29.65 0.18
N TRP A 746 39.52 29.89 1.25
CA TRP A 746 39.56 31.13 2.02
C TRP A 746 40.93 31.31 2.67
N THR A 747 41.43 32.56 2.72
CA THR A 747 42.59 32.93 3.54
C THR A 747 42.12 33.67 4.80
N GLU A 748 42.89 33.65 5.90
CA GLU A 748 42.57 34.44 7.10
C GLU A 748 42.29 35.91 6.78
N ASP A 749 42.95 36.45 5.74
CA ASP A 749 42.81 37.83 5.32
C ASP A 749 41.40 38.21 4.83
N ASP A 750 40.53 37.22 4.54
CA ASP A 750 39.16 37.36 4.02
C ASP A 750 38.07 37.50 5.12
N LEU A 751 38.40 37.29 6.40
CA LEU A 751 37.45 37.30 7.54
C LEU A 751 36.89 38.71 7.86
N ASN A 752 35.66 38.76 8.40
CA ASN A 752 34.99 40.01 8.77
C ASN A 752 35.64 40.71 10.00
N GLU A 753 35.31 42.00 10.22
CA GLU A 753 35.92 42.84 11.27
C GLU A 753 35.83 42.20 12.67
N GLU A 754 34.71 41.58 13.01
CA GLU A 754 34.49 41.01 14.34
C GLU A 754 35.37 39.78 14.59
N VAL A 755 35.51 38.89 13.60
CA VAL A 755 36.32 37.68 13.72
C VAL A 755 37.81 38.03 13.80
N GLN A 756 38.28 38.96 12.96
CA GLN A 756 39.64 39.48 13.04
C GLN A 756 39.93 40.14 14.40
N GLY A 757 38.94 40.84 14.95
CA GLY A 757 39.02 41.41 16.29
C GLY A 757 39.14 40.36 17.40
N LYS A 758 38.40 39.26 17.31
CA LYS A 758 38.44 38.16 18.30
C LYS A 758 39.77 37.42 18.30
N LEU A 759 40.33 37.11 17.13
CA LEU A 759 41.65 36.47 17.03
C LEU A 759 42.76 37.35 17.63
N LYS A 760 42.69 38.67 17.41
CA LYS A 760 43.63 39.61 18.02
C LYS A 760 43.42 39.81 19.52
N LEU A 761 42.19 39.65 20.00
CA LEU A 761 41.92 39.59 21.44
C LEU A 761 42.55 38.35 22.08
N GLU A 762 42.47 37.19 21.45
CA GLU A 762 43.08 35.95 21.94
C GLU A 762 44.62 36.05 21.98
N GLU A 763 45.26 36.47 20.89
CA GLU A 763 46.71 36.73 20.86
C GLU A 763 47.14 37.73 21.93
N TYR A 764 46.32 38.77 22.17
CA TYR A 764 46.59 39.76 23.19
C TYR A 764 46.48 39.17 24.59
N ILE A 765 45.39 38.45 24.89
CA ILE A 765 45.19 37.80 26.19
C ILE A 765 46.35 36.82 26.44
N GLU A 766 46.69 35.95 25.50
CA GLU A 766 47.78 34.99 25.65
C GLU A 766 49.13 35.68 25.93
N LYS A 767 49.40 36.79 25.24
CA LYS A 767 50.61 37.60 25.46
C LYS A 767 50.62 38.36 26.79
N GLN A 768 49.46 38.72 27.33
CA GLN A 768 49.36 39.35 28.65
C GLN A 768 49.42 38.30 29.76
N THR A 769 48.70 37.18 29.61
CA THR A 769 48.68 36.08 30.57
C THR A 769 50.04 35.40 30.71
N SER A 770 50.85 35.35 29.64
CA SER A 770 52.24 34.89 29.70
C SER A 770 53.18 35.84 30.47
N LYS A 771 52.79 37.10 30.66
CA LYS A 771 53.55 38.10 31.45
C LYS A 771 53.03 38.26 32.86
N ASP A 772 51.71 38.16 33.03
CA ASP A 772 51.00 38.20 34.29
C ASP A 772 49.91 37.11 34.29
N PRO A 773 50.14 35.99 35.01
CA PRO A 773 49.16 34.89 35.08
C PRO A 773 47.80 35.29 35.65
N ASN A 774 47.70 36.44 36.34
CA ASN A 774 46.46 36.96 36.91
C ASN A 774 45.78 38.03 36.04
N PHE A 775 46.22 38.21 34.80
CA PHE A 775 45.62 39.19 33.89
C PHE A 775 44.14 38.85 33.61
N THR A 776 43.26 39.83 33.81
CA THR A 776 41.82 39.73 33.51
C THR A 776 41.34 40.95 32.74
N MET A 777 40.39 40.75 31.83
CA MET A 777 39.66 41.83 31.13
C MET A 777 38.17 41.71 31.41
N THR A 778 37.50 42.84 31.57
CA THR A 778 36.03 42.89 31.60
C THR A 778 35.45 42.62 30.21
N GLU A 779 34.20 42.17 30.15
CA GLU A 779 33.54 41.90 28.86
C GLU A 779 33.43 43.14 27.97
N GLN A 780 33.25 44.33 28.55
CA GLN A 780 33.23 45.57 27.77
C GLN A 780 34.59 45.86 27.13
N GLU A 781 35.69 45.67 27.88
CA GLU A 781 37.04 45.86 27.35
C GLU A 781 37.38 44.86 26.23
N LYS A 782 36.86 43.63 26.31
CA LYS A 782 36.98 42.64 25.23
C LYS A 782 36.28 43.11 23.97
N GLN A 783 35.03 43.57 24.09
CA GLN A 783 34.22 44.05 22.96
C GLN A 783 34.83 45.29 22.29
N ASP A 784 35.29 46.25 23.09
CA ASP A 784 35.94 47.47 22.59
C ASP A 784 37.23 47.15 21.81
N MET A 785 37.97 46.14 22.28
CA MET A 785 39.21 45.72 21.62
C MET A 785 38.96 44.93 20.34
N ILE A 786 37.94 44.07 20.32
CA ILE A 786 37.47 43.37 19.12
C ILE A 786 37.13 44.39 18.03
N ALA A 787 36.28 45.38 18.35
CA ALA A 787 35.88 46.41 17.39
C ALA A 787 37.08 47.22 16.86
N LYS A 788 38.02 47.57 17.75
CA LYS A 788 39.19 48.39 17.40
C LYS A 788 40.22 47.66 16.56
N GLU A 789 40.61 46.45 16.94
CA GLU A 789 41.65 45.69 16.22
C GLU A 789 41.09 45.07 14.93
N GLY A 790 39.82 44.65 14.93
CA GLY A 790 39.09 44.24 13.73
C GLY A 790 39.08 45.30 12.63
N ALA A 791 38.66 46.52 12.98
CA ALA A 791 38.61 47.64 12.03
C ALA A 791 40.01 48.06 11.51
N LYS A 792 41.06 47.94 12.32
CA LYS A 792 42.44 48.21 11.90
C LYS A 792 42.92 47.19 10.88
N GLN A 793 42.62 45.91 11.10
CA GLN A 793 43.10 44.85 10.26
C GLN A 793 42.41 44.83 8.90
N VAL A 794 41.10 45.10 8.87
CA VAL A 794 40.35 45.30 7.62
C VAL A 794 40.86 46.52 6.84
N LYS A 795 41.22 47.62 7.51
CA LYS A 795 41.88 48.77 6.84
C LYS A 795 43.27 48.45 6.29
N LYS A 796 44.03 47.60 6.98
CA LYS A 796 45.36 47.15 6.54
C LYS A 796 45.25 46.23 5.32
N ASN A 797 44.25 45.35 5.29
CA ASN A 797 43.99 44.43 4.19
C ASN A 797 43.49 45.17 2.94
N LYS A 798 42.60 46.18 3.10
CA LYS A 798 42.20 47.10 2.02
C LYS A 798 43.38 47.80 1.33
N LYS A 799 44.44 48.14 2.06
CA LYS A 799 45.66 48.76 1.49
C LYS A 799 46.57 47.78 0.77
N LYS A 800 46.46 46.48 1.07
CA LYS A 800 47.21 45.41 0.39
C LYS A 800 46.50 44.85 -0.84
N GLY A 801 45.33 45.38 -1.21
CA GLY A 801 44.50 44.85 -2.29
C GLY A 801 43.76 43.56 -1.91
N ALA A 802 43.77 43.20 -0.63
CA ALA A 802 43.01 42.09 -0.09
C ALA A 802 41.68 42.63 0.46
N VAL A 803 40.59 42.23 -0.21
CA VAL A 803 39.20 42.21 0.27
C VAL A 803 38.41 43.52 0.16
N VAL A 804 37.45 43.53 -0.78
CA VAL A 804 36.01 43.37 -0.49
C VAL A 804 35.31 42.77 -1.73
N GLY A 805 34.68 41.60 -1.60
CA GLY A 805 33.50 41.24 -2.39
C GLY A 805 33.67 40.73 -3.83
N LYS A 806 34.69 39.91 -4.13
CA LYS A 806 34.62 38.93 -5.22
C LYS A 806 35.41 37.70 -4.82
N THR A 807 34.79 36.52 -4.90
CA THR A 807 35.51 35.26 -5.10
C THR A 807 36.45 35.46 -6.31
N THR A 808 37.75 35.64 -6.07
CA THR A 808 38.75 35.88 -7.14
C THR A 808 39.26 34.59 -7.77
N GLY A 809 38.61 33.44 -7.51
CA GLY A 809 38.90 32.18 -8.18
C GLY A 809 37.89 31.90 -9.29
N GLU A 810 38.35 31.50 -10.48
CA GLU A 810 37.50 30.83 -11.46
C GLU A 810 36.88 29.59 -10.81
N ILE A 811 35.55 29.47 -10.82
CA ILE A 811 34.87 28.22 -10.47
C ILE A 811 35.26 27.19 -11.51
N ARG A 812 35.83 26.07 -11.07
CA ARG A 812 36.13 24.92 -11.92
C ARG A 812 35.06 23.86 -11.69
N PHE A 813 34.46 23.36 -12.76
CA PHE A 813 33.41 22.35 -12.72
C PHE A 813 34.02 20.97 -12.99
N ASP A 814 33.63 19.97 -12.21
CA ASP A 814 33.95 18.55 -12.49
C ASP A 814 32.81 17.84 -13.21
N VAL A 815 31.57 18.26 -12.91
CA VAL A 815 30.35 17.74 -13.52
C VAL A 815 29.51 18.93 -13.95
N ASP A 816 29.53 19.20 -15.25
CA ASP A 816 28.55 20.03 -15.95
C ASP A 816 27.68 19.04 -16.74
N TYR A 817 26.59 18.56 -16.12
CA TYR A 817 25.78 17.51 -16.72
C TYR A 817 24.79 18.12 -17.71
N ASP A 818 24.77 17.56 -18.93
CA ASP A 818 23.94 18.01 -20.04
C ASP A 818 22.47 17.63 -19.79
N GLN A 819 21.56 18.54 -20.14
CA GLN A 819 20.11 18.57 -19.82
C GLN A 819 19.28 17.44 -20.48
N GLY A 820 19.93 16.38 -20.99
CA GLY A 820 19.36 15.47 -21.98
C GLY A 820 18.99 14.06 -21.54
N VAL A 821 19.29 13.62 -20.30
CA VAL A 821 19.28 12.17 -19.97
C VAL A 821 18.37 11.71 -18.82
N GLY A 822 17.59 12.59 -18.20
CA GLY A 822 16.52 12.18 -17.26
C GLY A 822 17.00 11.20 -16.17
N LEU A 823 18.20 11.44 -15.62
CA LEU A 823 18.80 10.53 -14.67
C LEU A 823 18.31 10.78 -13.25
N PHE A 824 17.75 9.72 -12.65
CA PHE A 824 17.42 9.65 -11.23
C PHE A 824 18.71 9.51 -10.40
N TRP A 825 18.91 10.36 -9.38
CA TRP A 825 20.15 10.43 -8.57
C TRP A 825 20.05 9.74 -7.19
N LYS A 826 18.92 9.09 -6.88
CA LYS A 826 18.79 8.33 -5.63
C LYS A 826 19.78 7.16 -5.56
N GLY A 827 20.54 7.07 -4.46
CA GLY A 827 21.52 5.99 -4.23
C GLY A 827 22.80 6.09 -5.07
N LYS A 828 22.99 7.14 -5.88
CA LYS A 828 24.19 7.31 -6.71
C LYS A 828 25.22 8.19 -6.01
N SER A 829 26.47 7.73 -5.96
CA SER A 829 27.61 8.55 -5.54
C SER A 829 28.32 9.18 -6.74
N ILE A 830 28.75 10.42 -6.61
CA ILE A 830 29.49 11.19 -7.60
C ILE A 830 30.94 11.28 -7.14
N THR A 831 31.86 10.77 -7.94
CA THR A 831 33.29 10.87 -7.67
C THR A 831 33.77 12.30 -7.86
N ILE A 832 34.60 12.78 -6.93
CA ILE A 832 35.15 14.13 -6.91
C ILE A 832 36.63 14.04 -7.29
N ASP A 833 37.12 14.89 -8.19
CA ASP A 833 38.54 14.97 -8.56
C ASP A 833 39.35 15.47 -7.35
N LYS A 834 39.97 14.50 -6.67
CA LYS A 834 40.85 14.72 -5.52
C LYS A 834 41.97 15.74 -5.82
N SER A 835 42.42 15.85 -7.07
CA SER A 835 43.48 16.80 -7.45
C SER A 835 43.02 18.26 -7.40
N LYS A 836 41.70 18.52 -7.40
CA LYS A 836 41.11 19.87 -7.24
C LYS A 836 40.89 20.25 -5.78
N LEU A 837 40.93 19.27 -4.88
CA LEU A 837 40.74 19.43 -3.45
C LEU A 837 42.07 19.70 -2.72
N THR A 838 42.93 20.56 -3.28
CA THR A 838 44.25 20.91 -2.73
C THR A 838 44.28 22.35 -2.19
N GLY A 839 44.89 22.56 -1.02
CA GLY A 839 44.91 23.85 -0.30
C GLY A 839 44.33 23.71 1.10
N GLY A 840 44.52 24.70 1.98
CA GLY A 840 44.23 24.58 3.41
C GLY A 840 42.84 24.04 3.74
N TYR A 841 41.80 24.44 2.99
CA TYR A 841 40.41 23.98 3.11
C TYR A 841 39.58 24.37 1.85
N PRO A 842 39.48 23.54 0.80
CA PRO A 842 38.68 23.85 -0.39
C PRO A 842 37.18 23.62 -0.15
N TRP A 843 36.35 24.56 -0.61
CA TRP A 843 34.89 24.44 -0.55
C TRP A 843 34.37 23.68 -1.78
N LEU A 844 33.61 22.62 -1.53
CA LEU A 844 32.81 21.93 -2.53
C LEU A 844 31.47 22.64 -2.67
N TRP A 845 31.17 23.10 -3.87
CA TRP A 845 29.94 23.79 -4.20
C TRP A 845 28.95 22.82 -4.82
N VAL A 846 27.72 22.76 -4.30
CA VAL A 846 26.64 21.90 -4.78
C VAL A 846 25.40 22.74 -5.09
N THR A 847 24.86 22.62 -6.30
CA THR A 847 23.61 23.28 -6.73
C THR A 847 22.87 22.47 -7.82
N THR A 848 21.81 23.05 -8.39
CA THR A 848 21.02 22.52 -9.51
C THR A 848 20.95 23.51 -10.68
N ASN A 849 21.10 23.04 -11.94
CA ASN A 849 21.32 23.90 -13.11
C ASN A 849 20.02 24.41 -13.78
N THR A 850 18.90 23.68 -13.70
CA THR A 850 17.74 23.92 -14.61
C THR A 850 16.35 23.99 -14.01
N TYR A 851 16.08 23.42 -12.83
CA TYR A 851 14.71 23.39 -12.28
C TYR A 851 14.51 24.34 -11.11
N THR A 852 13.56 25.27 -11.27
CA THR A 852 12.98 26.02 -10.17
C THR A 852 12.13 25.08 -9.30
N GLY A 853 12.36 25.07 -7.99
CA GLY A 853 11.53 24.31 -7.04
C GLY A 853 12.01 22.90 -6.67
N ALA A 854 13.15 22.43 -7.20
CA ALA A 854 13.77 21.17 -6.78
C ALA A 854 14.54 21.36 -5.46
N SER A 855 14.34 20.44 -4.51
CA SER A 855 14.89 20.51 -3.16
C SER A 855 15.92 19.39 -2.93
N ILE A 856 17.12 19.77 -2.49
CA ILE A 856 18.14 18.87 -1.96
C ILE A 856 18.01 18.85 -0.44
N VAL A 857 17.90 17.66 0.14
CA VAL A 857 17.57 17.51 1.58
C VAL A 857 18.65 16.81 2.39
N LYS A 858 19.60 16.15 1.70
CA LYS A 858 20.74 15.49 2.32
C LYS A 858 21.91 15.41 1.35
N ILE A 859 23.13 15.61 1.86
CA ILE A 859 24.38 15.41 1.13
C ILE A 859 25.33 14.63 2.03
N GLU A 860 25.80 13.48 1.55
CA GLU A 860 26.78 12.64 2.23
C GLU A 860 28.14 12.82 1.57
N ILE A 861 29.18 12.99 2.38
CA ILE A 861 30.58 12.88 1.97
C ILE A 861 31.01 11.44 2.22
N CYS A 862 31.58 10.82 1.20
CA CYS A 862 31.92 9.40 1.19
C CYS A 862 33.35 9.14 0.68
N ASP A 863 33.88 7.95 1.00
CA ASP A 863 35.14 7.43 0.45
C ASP A 863 34.89 6.13 -0.35
N ALA A 864 34.94 6.22 -1.68
CA ALA A 864 34.73 5.11 -2.60
C ALA A 864 35.83 4.03 -2.56
N ALA A 865 36.90 4.24 -1.79
CA ALA A 865 37.88 3.18 -1.54
C ALA A 865 37.39 2.14 -0.53
N TYR A 866 36.26 2.38 0.16
CA TYR A 866 35.77 1.52 1.24
C TYR A 866 34.27 1.20 1.09
N ASN A 867 33.90 -0.03 1.47
CA ASN A 867 32.52 -0.43 1.70
C ASN A 867 31.95 0.27 2.95
N ALA A 868 30.64 0.26 3.11
CA ALA A 868 29.90 0.85 4.22
C ALA A 868 30.33 0.32 5.60
N ASP A 869 30.80 -0.93 5.67
CA ASP A 869 31.35 -1.55 6.87
C ASP A 869 32.81 -1.14 7.18
N GLY A 870 33.40 -0.29 6.34
CA GLY A 870 34.78 0.18 6.45
C GLY A 870 35.83 -0.76 5.84
N THR A 871 35.44 -1.90 5.26
CA THR A 871 36.37 -2.77 4.55
C THR A 871 36.81 -2.15 3.23
N LYS A 872 38.05 -2.41 2.79
CA LYS A 872 38.57 -1.86 1.53
C LYS A 872 37.80 -2.45 0.35
N PHE A 873 37.29 -1.59 -0.53
CA PHE A 873 36.58 -2.00 -1.74
C PHE A 873 37.56 -2.70 -2.68
N VAL A 874 37.22 -3.92 -3.11
CA VAL A 874 37.99 -4.70 -4.07
C VAL A 874 37.19 -4.74 -5.37
N GLU A 875 37.69 -4.03 -6.37
CA GLU A 875 37.11 -4.01 -7.71
C GLU A 875 37.30 -5.40 -8.33
N SER A 876 36.21 -6.13 -8.60
CA SER A 876 36.30 -7.39 -9.34
C SER A 876 36.48 -7.08 -10.82
N ASP A 877 37.39 -7.77 -11.51
CA ASP A 877 37.80 -7.58 -12.92
C ASP A 877 36.68 -7.65 -14.00
N ASN A 878 35.40 -7.63 -13.63
CA ASN A 878 34.24 -7.86 -14.52
C ASN A 878 33.11 -6.81 -14.40
N GLN A 879 33.38 -5.54 -14.04
CA GLN A 879 32.38 -4.46 -14.10
C GLN A 879 32.82 -3.29 -14.99
#